data_AF-A0A954XP22-F1
#
_entry.id   AF-A0A954XP22-F1
#
_cell.length_a   1.000
_cell.length_b   1.000
_cell.length_c   1.000
_cell.angle_alpha   90.00
_cell.angle_beta   90.00
_cell.angle_gamma   90.00
#
_symmetry.space_group_name_H-M   'P 1'
#
loop_
_entity.id
_entity.type
_entity.pdbx_description
1 polymer ?
#
loop_
_entity_poly.entity_id
_entity_poly.type
_entity_poly.pdbx_seq_one_letter_code
_entity_poly.pdbx_strand_id
1 'polypeptide(L)'
;MANDEANSSENQAEKKDYGVDQMRYMSDLEHVRERTGMYIGNRDMRGMHHLVTEVVDNSIDEVMNGYARVVSVTVNGDGSITVEDDGRGIPVAVDESIGKPALEGVMTMLKYGGKFGGAAYKTSGGLHGIGVKAVNFLSQWCEVEVRREGHVFHQEYERGKPVAPVRKVGATSITGTKTTFKPDPEIFGNLKFDYNILHRRLQELAFLNRGVRINFKDSRNGEGEVFQYERGIIEFVEYLNRTSEPIHTDVVHVSGEIDNVELDIAFQYSSEYTENIHCYVNNINTHDGGTHLTGFRTALTRSLNRYGKSQNLFKDIVPTGEDFREGLTAVISVKIPEPQFESQTKVKLNNPELEGIVNSAVGEYLAKYLEENPASAKKIVNKAVIASEAREAARKAKALLRERKGALTHGGLPGKLRDCSSKEVDKCELYLVEGDSAGGSAEGGRIREYQAILPLRGKIINAYKSREDKVLANNEVRSMISAVGIGIGEDLDLSKRRYGRIVIMTDADVDGSHIRTLLLTFFYRQMYDLVAQGHVYVAQPPLFRVLQGKNAKYVQTEEEMKTQLLERGLGDCVLDAGDGHLVDGEKMEKLCRTVASLEDAIVALERRGISLKIHAERQDPTTLKLPVYHVFLGYEEYWFSGRDELDSFVAEQEAKLGHELRIDGSTIAESSNATENGQSTNGEAAGSETSRGPKLRIVELHEVRTVNTLLADLSSLGFSIDALIPEDRTGLEGSRYTLRRGENETGLDDLRGLPGAIRSAGEKGLKITRFKGLGEMNAEELRETTLDPTNRTLLQVRMDDAGAADDLFRVLMGDSVEPRREFIQKHALDVKNLDI
;
A
#
# COMPACT_ATOMS: atom_id res chain seq x y z
N MET A 1 39.04 -56.65 27.39
CA MET A 1 38.34 -57.55 26.46
C MET A 1 36.86 -57.24 26.56
N ALA A 2 36.23 -57.09 25.39
CA ALA A 2 34.84 -56.71 25.12
C ALA A 2 34.50 -55.21 25.09
N ASN A 3 33.88 -54.85 23.95
CA ASN A 3 33.08 -53.69 23.56
C ASN A 3 33.79 -52.43 23.03
N ASP A 4 33.95 -52.39 21.71
CA ASP A 4 33.75 -51.19 20.88
C ASP A 4 33.22 -51.62 19.50
N GLU A 5 31.89 -51.70 19.37
CA GLU A 5 31.18 -51.61 18.10
C GLU A 5 30.95 -50.11 17.82
N ALA A 6 31.83 -49.50 17.03
CA ALA A 6 31.59 -48.18 16.45
C ALA A 6 31.08 -48.34 15.03
N ASN A 7 29.77 -48.12 14.89
CA ASN A 7 28.99 -48.09 13.66
C ASN A 7 29.52 -46.98 12.72
N SER A 8 30.25 -47.36 11.67
CA SER A 8 30.65 -46.45 10.57
C SER A 8 29.76 -46.74 9.36
N SER A 9 28.54 -46.21 9.40
CA SER A 9 27.68 -46.13 8.22
C SER A 9 28.23 -45.05 7.28
N GLU A 10 28.99 -45.47 6.28
CA GLU A 10 29.32 -44.66 5.11
C GLU A 10 28.02 -44.22 4.43
N ASN A 11 27.81 -42.89 4.39
CA ASN A 11 26.72 -42.27 3.68
C ASN A 11 27.05 -42.31 2.17
N GLN A 12 26.67 -43.39 1.48
CA GLN A 12 26.69 -43.46 0.02
C GLN A 12 25.61 -42.53 -0.54
N ALA A 13 25.96 -41.26 -0.77
CA ALA A 13 25.18 -40.38 -1.61
C ALA A 13 25.26 -40.92 -3.06
N GLU A 14 24.16 -41.51 -3.54
CA GLU A 14 23.99 -41.83 -4.95
C GLU A 14 24.34 -40.61 -5.80
N LYS A 15 25.39 -40.73 -6.63
CA LYS A 15 25.67 -39.76 -7.69
C LYS A 15 24.51 -39.82 -8.69
N LYS A 16 23.53 -38.92 -8.54
CA LYS A 16 22.56 -38.64 -9.59
C LYS A 16 23.31 -38.11 -10.80
N ASP A 17 23.25 -38.86 -11.89
CA ASP A 17 23.84 -38.47 -13.17
C ASP A 17 23.16 -37.18 -13.65
N TYR A 18 23.93 -36.12 -13.90
CA TYR A 18 23.42 -34.83 -14.36
C TYR A 18 23.35 -34.84 -15.89
N GLY A 19 22.20 -35.25 -16.42
CA GLY A 19 21.93 -35.41 -17.85
C GLY A 19 20.94 -34.38 -18.41
N VAL A 20 20.70 -34.45 -19.73
CA VAL A 20 19.77 -33.57 -20.46
C VAL A 20 18.33 -33.71 -19.96
N ASP A 21 17.97 -34.87 -19.43
CA ASP A 21 16.68 -35.18 -18.77
C ASP A 21 16.44 -34.38 -17.48
N GLN A 22 17.50 -33.81 -16.88
CA GLN A 22 17.40 -32.89 -15.75
C GLN A 22 17.35 -31.40 -16.17
N MET A 23 17.46 -31.10 -17.47
CA MET A 23 17.26 -29.75 -17.99
C MET A 23 15.78 -29.48 -18.24
N ARG A 24 15.25 -28.40 -17.66
CA ARG A 24 13.86 -27.94 -17.87
C ARG A 24 13.85 -26.63 -18.64
N TYR A 25 13.24 -26.64 -19.82
CA TYR A 25 12.86 -25.40 -20.50
C TYR A 25 11.62 -24.81 -19.82
N MET A 26 11.63 -23.49 -19.59
CA MET A 26 10.48 -22.74 -19.08
C MET A 26 10.18 -21.63 -20.09
N SER A 27 8.91 -21.51 -20.47
CA SER A 27 8.43 -20.34 -21.21
C SER A 27 8.52 -19.07 -20.36
N ASP A 28 8.50 -17.90 -21.01
CA ASP A 28 8.47 -16.59 -20.33
C ASP A 28 7.36 -16.53 -19.26
N LEU A 29 6.16 -17.00 -19.61
CA LEU A 29 4.99 -17.05 -18.74
C LEU A 29 5.22 -17.95 -17.51
N GLU A 30 5.69 -19.18 -17.72
CA GLU A 30 5.98 -20.11 -16.62
C GLU A 30 7.07 -19.57 -15.70
N HIS A 31 8.12 -18.99 -16.28
CA HIS A 31 9.22 -18.44 -15.51
C HIS A 31 8.78 -17.29 -14.61
N VAL A 32 7.98 -16.35 -15.13
CA VAL A 32 7.45 -15.23 -14.33
C VAL A 32 6.49 -15.70 -13.24
N ARG A 33 5.62 -16.67 -13.53
CA ARG A 33 4.68 -17.21 -12.53
C ARG A 33 5.37 -18.02 -11.43
N GLU A 34 6.38 -18.85 -11.77
CA GLU A 34 7.16 -19.62 -10.80
C GLU A 34 8.16 -18.76 -10.02
N ARG A 35 8.76 -17.75 -10.66
CA ARG A 35 9.79 -16.86 -10.07
C ARG A 35 9.30 -15.44 -9.89
N THR A 36 8.06 -15.28 -9.41
CA THR A 36 7.36 -13.99 -9.24
C THR A 36 8.22 -12.90 -8.60
N GLY A 37 8.95 -13.24 -7.53
CA GLY A 37 9.76 -12.28 -6.78
C GLY A 37 10.90 -11.63 -7.60
N MET A 38 11.41 -12.30 -8.63
CA MET A 38 12.44 -11.72 -9.50
C MET A 38 11.91 -10.54 -10.34
N TYR A 39 10.59 -10.51 -10.59
CA TYR A 39 9.96 -9.55 -11.49
C TYR A 39 9.24 -8.43 -10.75
N ILE A 40 8.60 -8.74 -9.62
CA ILE A 40 7.78 -7.80 -8.86
C ILE A 40 8.20 -7.69 -7.37
N GLY A 41 9.37 -8.22 -7.02
CA GLY A 41 9.91 -8.20 -5.65
C GLY A 41 9.41 -9.38 -4.81
N ASN A 42 8.15 -9.35 -4.37
CA ASN A 42 7.56 -10.35 -3.47
C ASN A 42 6.12 -10.72 -3.87
N ARG A 43 5.57 -11.78 -3.24
CA ARG A 43 4.16 -12.21 -3.37
C ARG A 43 3.26 -11.63 -2.25
N ASP A 44 3.61 -10.45 -1.77
CA ASP A 44 2.89 -9.75 -0.70
C ASP A 44 2.11 -8.55 -1.25
N MET A 45 1.58 -7.74 -0.34
CA MET A 45 0.86 -6.52 -0.70
C MET A 45 1.71 -5.56 -1.55
N ARG A 46 3.02 -5.46 -1.32
CA ARG A 46 3.89 -4.57 -2.11
C ARG A 46 3.98 -5.04 -3.56
N GLY A 47 4.21 -6.35 -3.75
CA GLY A 47 4.26 -6.94 -5.10
C GLY A 47 2.95 -6.78 -5.86
N MET A 48 1.81 -6.92 -5.17
CA MET A 48 0.50 -6.72 -5.79
C MET A 48 0.27 -5.26 -6.23
N HIS A 49 0.66 -4.27 -5.42
CA HIS A 49 0.59 -2.85 -5.79
C HIS A 49 1.56 -2.51 -6.93
N HIS A 50 2.71 -3.19 -6.98
CA HIS A 50 3.69 -2.99 -8.05
C HIS A 50 3.12 -3.34 -9.43
N LEU A 51 2.17 -4.28 -9.53
CA LEU A 51 1.45 -4.54 -10.78
C LEU A 51 0.72 -3.28 -11.29
N VAL A 52 0.08 -2.53 -10.40
CA VAL A 52 -0.60 -1.27 -10.75
C VAL A 52 0.42 -0.23 -11.19
N THR A 53 1.51 -0.10 -10.44
CA THR A 53 2.61 0.82 -10.77
C THR A 53 3.16 0.58 -12.17
N GLU A 54 3.34 -0.68 -12.59
CA GLU A 54 3.85 -1.00 -13.93
C GLU A 54 2.91 -0.58 -15.06
N VAL A 55 1.59 -0.64 -14.86
CA VAL A 55 0.62 -0.16 -15.87
C VAL A 55 0.55 1.37 -15.88
N VAL A 56 0.51 1.98 -14.68
CA VAL A 56 0.47 3.45 -14.52
C VAL A 56 1.74 4.09 -15.07
N ASP A 57 2.92 3.53 -14.81
CA ASP A 57 4.19 4.07 -15.29
C ASP A 57 4.25 4.06 -16.84
N ASN A 58 3.60 3.08 -17.52
CA ASN A 58 3.47 3.13 -18.98
C ASN A 58 2.57 4.27 -19.46
N SER A 59 1.49 4.57 -18.73
CA SER A 59 0.62 5.71 -19.02
C SER A 59 1.36 7.03 -18.79
N ILE A 60 2.14 7.12 -17.71
CA ILE A 60 2.96 8.29 -17.39
C ILE A 60 4.11 8.47 -18.39
N ASP A 61 4.68 7.40 -18.96
CA ASP A 61 5.67 7.53 -20.03
C ASP A 61 5.05 8.23 -21.28
N GLU A 62 3.78 7.99 -21.60
CA GLU A 62 3.08 8.75 -22.66
C GLU A 62 2.91 10.23 -22.28
N VAL A 63 2.66 10.53 -21.01
CA VAL A 63 2.58 11.92 -20.48
C VAL A 63 3.94 12.61 -20.58
N MET A 64 5.02 11.95 -20.12
CA MET A 64 6.39 12.48 -20.15
C MET A 64 6.86 12.84 -21.56
N ASN A 65 6.36 12.11 -22.57
CA ASN A 65 6.70 12.34 -23.97
C ASN A 65 5.67 13.25 -24.67
N GLY A 66 4.72 13.84 -23.93
CA GLY A 66 3.78 14.85 -24.40
C GLY A 66 2.58 14.32 -25.20
N TYR A 67 2.33 13.01 -25.15
CA TYR A 67 1.25 12.35 -25.90
C TYR A 67 -0.03 12.17 -25.10
N ALA A 68 0.07 12.07 -23.78
CA ALA A 68 -1.08 11.95 -22.87
C ALA A 68 -1.17 13.16 -21.93
N ARG A 69 -2.38 13.46 -21.47
CA ARG A 69 -2.70 14.52 -20.49
C ARG A 69 -3.56 14.02 -19.35
N VAL A 70 -4.32 12.93 -19.55
CA VAL A 70 -5.25 12.38 -18.59
C VAL A 70 -4.93 10.91 -18.35
N VAL A 71 -4.77 10.54 -17.09
CA VAL A 71 -4.68 9.14 -16.65
C VAL A 71 -5.77 8.88 -15.64
N SER A 72 -6.49 7.77 -15.76
CA SER A 72 -7.53 7.37 -14.83
C SER A 72 -7.22 6.00 -14.25
N VAL A 73 -7.28 5.87 -12.93
CA VAL A 73 -7.06 4.62 -12.19
C VAL A 73 -8.29 4.32 -11.36
N THR A 74 -8.88 3.16 -11.56
CA THR A 74 -10.08 2.71 -10.82
C THR A 74 -9.84 1.38 -10.15
N VAL A 75 -10.11 1.30 -8.84
CA VAL A 75 -10.28 0.03 -8.11
C VAL A 75 -11.74 -0.39 -8.24
N ASN A 76 -11.97 -1.54 -8.86
CA ASN A 76 -13.32 -2.05 -9.12
C ASN A 76 -13.87 -2.82 -7.91
N GLY A 77 -15.19 -3.01 -7.86
CA GLY A 77 -15.88 -3.69 -6.76
C GLY A 77 -15.43 -5.14 -6.56
N ASP A 78 -15.00 -5.79 -7.64
CA ASP A 78 -14.56 -7.19 -7.65
C ASP A 78 -13.08 -7.38 -7.28
N GLY A 79 -12.37 -6.29 -6.98
CA GLY A 79 -10.94 -6.29 -6.66
C GLY A 79 -10.00 -6.19 -7.87
N SER A 80 -10.52 -5.99 -9.08
CA SER A 80 -9.71 -5.68 -10.27
C SER A 80 -9.30 -4.19 -10.31
N ILE A 81 -8.30 -3.87 -11.13
CA ILE A 81 -7.80 -2.52 -11.37
C ILE A 81 -7.97 -2.18 -12.84
N THR A 82 -8.47 -0.98 -13.14
CA THR A 82 -8.50 -0.40 -14.48
C THR A 82 -7.58 0.83 -14.53
N VAL A 83 -6.68 0.87 -15.49
CA VAL A 83 -5.84 2.05 -15.82
C VAL A 83 -6.14 2.47 -17.25
N GLU A 84 -6.42 3.75 -17.46
CA GLU A 84 -6.80 4.33 -18.75
C GLU A 84 -6.02 5.62 -19.02
N ASP A 85 -5.44 5.76 -20.20
CA ASP A 85 -4.73 6.96 -20.67
C ASP A 85 -5.31 7.48 -22.00
N ASP A 86 -5.09 8.76 -22.29
CA ASP A 86 -5.43 9.42 -23.55
C ASP A 86 -4.24 9.56 -24.52
N GLY A 87 -3.23 8.69 -24.38
CA GLY A 87 -2.02 8.68 -25.18
C GLY A 87 -2.23 8.17 -26.61
N ARG A 88 -1.13 7.73 -27.25
CA ARG A 88 -1.16 7.26 -28.66
C ARG A 88 -1.87 5.92 -28.86
N GLY A 89 -2.02 5.12 -27.80
CA GLY A 89 -2.45 3.74 -27.88
C GLY A 89 -1.33 2.77 -28.31
N ILE A 90 -1.29 1.58 -27.72
CA ILE A 90 -0.34 0.51 -28.10
C ILE A 90 -0.49 0.18 -29.61
N PRO A 91 0.59 -0.07 -30.37
CA PRO A 91 0.46 -0.50 -31.76
C PRO A 91 -0.35 -1.80 -31.88
N VAL A 92 -1.31 -1.85 -32.81
CA VAL A 92 -2.22 -3.00 -33.01
C VAL A 92 -1.99 -3.75 -34.33
N ALA A 93 -1.23 -3.16 -35.25
CA ALA A 93 -0.88 -3.80 -36.51
C ALA A 93 -0.08 -5.08 -36.31
N VAL A 94 -0.17 -6.00 -37.26
CA VAL A 94 0.67 -7.20 -37.29
C VAL A 94 2.12 -6.78 -37.50
N ASP A 95 3.00 -7.22 -36.61
CA ASP A 95 4.44 -7.06 -36.76
C ASP A 95 5.00 -8.31 -37.44
N GLU A 96 5.63 -8.13 -38.61
CA GLU A 96 6.17 -9.23 -39.43
C GLU A 96 7.25 -10.03 -38.71
N SER A 97 8.00 -9.42 -37.77
CA SER A 97 9.08 -10.08 -37.04
C SER A 97 8.59 -11.15 -36.05
N ILE A 98 7.37 -10.99 -35.53
CA ILE A 98 6.75 -11.91 -34.57
C ILE A 98 5.53 -12.64 -35.16
N GLY A 99 5.06 -12.26 -36.34
CA GLY A 99 3.92 -12.87 -37.03
C GLY A 99 2.58 -12.69 -36.30
N LYS A 100 2.48 -11.71 -35.41
CA LYS A 100 1.33 -11.46 -34.52
C LYS A 100 1.06 -9.96 -34.39
N PRO A 101 -0.17 -9.55 -33.98
CA PRO A 101 -0.44 -8.17 -33.60
C PRO A 101 0.56 -7.67 -32.55
N ALA A 102 1.07 -6.45 -32.72
CA ALA A 102 2.02 -5.86 -31.79
C ALA A 102 1.45 -5.76 -30.36
N LEU A 103 0.13 -5.54 -30.21
CA LEU A 103 -0.57 -5.60 -28.93
C LEU A 103 -0.36 -6.94 -28.22
N GLU A 104 -0.57 -8.06 -28.92
CA GLU A 104 -0.36 -9.41 -28.36
C GLU A 104 1.10 -9.63 -27.99
N GLY A 105 2.04 -9.22 -28.85
CA GLY A 105 3.47 -9.31 -28.57
C GLY A 105 3.86 -8.53 -27.31
N VAL A 106 3.36 -7.29 -27.16
CA VAL A 106 3.61 -6.45 -25.98
C VAL A 106 3.04 -7.06 -24.71
N MET A 107 2.00 -7.88 -24.79
CA MET A 107 1.40 -8.51 -23.60
C MET A 107 1.95 -9.90 -23.28
N THR A 108 2.63 -10.57 -24.22
CA THR A 108 3.00 -11.99 -24.10
C THR A 108 4.49 -12.31 -24.28
N MET A 109 5.32 -11.36 -24.68
CA MET A 109 6.75 -11.60 -24.96
C MET A 109 7.65 -10.63 -24.17
N LEU A 110 8.55 -11.13 -23.32
CA LEU A 110 9.34 -10.28 -22.41
C LEU A 110 10.31 -9.34 -23.14
N LYS A 111 10.86 -9.76 -24.28
CA LYS A 111 11.89 -9.02 -25.03
C LYS A 111 11.31 -8.23 -26.21
N TYR A 112 10.04 -7.83 -26.13
CA TYR A 112 9.35 -7.12 -27.19
C TYR A 112 8.64 -5.87 -26.66
N GLY A 113 8.96 -4.71 -27.24
CA GLY A 113 8.37 -3.43 -26.88
C GLY A 113 9.11 -2.22 -27.46
N GLY A 114 8.43 -1.07 -27.54
CA GLY A 114 8.97 0.16 -28.14
C GLY A 114 10.09 0.84 -27.34
N LYS A 115 10.38 0.37 -26.12
CA LYS A 115 11.36 0.99 -25.21
C LYS A 115 12.81 0.53 -25.44
N PHE A 116 13.05 -0.48 -26.28
CA PHE A 116 14.41 -1.00 -26.55
C PHE A 116 15.18 -0.26 -27.66
N GLY A 117 14.52 0.62 -28.43
CA GLY A 117 15.09 1.23 -29.64
C GLY A 117 15.39 2.73 -29.58
N GLY A 118 15.16 3.40 -28.45
CA GLY A 118 15.41 4.84 -28.23
C GLY A 118 14.57 5.83 -29.08
N ALA A 119 13.98 5.38 -30.19
CA ALA A 119 13.28 6.24 -31.15
C ALA A 119 11.84 6.61 -30.74
N ALA A 120 11.18 5.77 -29.92
CA ALA A 120 9.77 5.97 -29.55
C ALA A 120 9.57 6.77 -28.25
N TYR A 121 10.57 6.79 -27.36
CA TYR A 121 10.56 7.46 -26.06
C TYR A 121 11.94 8.11 -25.80
N LYS A 122 11.97 9.43 -25.57
CA LYS A 122 13.23 10.16 -25.24
C LYS A 122 13.67 9.84 -23.80
N THR A 123 12.70 9.67 -22.91
CA THR A 123 12.88 9.29 -21.49
C THR A 123 11.77 8.34 -21.08
N SER A 124 12.09 7.36 -20.24
CA SER A 124 11.14 6.38 -19.71
C SER A 124 11.62 5.84 -18.36
N GLY A 125 10.68 5.58 -17.44
CA GLY A 125 10.99 4.84 -16.21
C GLY A 125 11.14 3.32 -16.45
N GLY A 126 10.42 2.79 -17.44
CA GLY A 126 10.31 1.35 -17.72
C GLY A 126 11.40 0.80 -18.65
N LEU A 127 12.63 0.63 -18.15
CA LEU A 127 13.79 0.23 -18.98
C LEU A 127 13.76 -1.22 -19.51
N HIS A 128 13.04 -2.14 -18.86
CA HIS A 128 13.23 -3.57 -19.12
C HIS A 128 12.22 -4.18 -20.08
N GLY A 129 11.14 -3.47 -20.41
CA GLY A 129 10.06 -3.98 -21.28
C GLY A 129 9.22 -5.12 -20.67
N ILE A 130 9.41 -5.46 -19.39
CA ILE A 130 8.76 -6.60 -18.70
C ILE A 130 7.43 -6.23 -18.03
N GLY A 131 7.25 -4.96 -17.62
CA GLY A 131 6.16 -4.50 -16.74
C GLY A 131 4.76 -5.06 -17.03
N VAL A 132 4.14 -4.62 -18.12
CA VAL A 132 2.76 -5.02 -18.48
C VAL A 132 2.64 -6.53 -18.77
N LYS A 133 3.72 -7.21 -19.16
CA LYS A 133 3.73 -8.68 -19.33
C LYS A 133 3.63 -9.37 -17.99
N ALA A 134 4.39 -8.90 -17.00
CA ALA A 134 4.31 -9.42 -15.64
C ALA A 134 2.90 -9.22 -15.07
N VAL A 135 2.27 -8.07 -15.32
CA VAL A 135 0.86 -7.83 -14.97
C VAL A 135 -0.05 -8.88 -15.61
N ASN A 136 0.07 -9.10 -16.92
CA ASN A 136 -0.72 -10.11 -17.62
C ASN A 136 -0.50 -11.54 -17.05
N PHE A 137 0.75 -11.96 -16.87
CA PHE A 137 1.10 -13.31 -16.43
C PHE A 137 0.70 -13.59 -14.98
N LEU A 138 0.70 -12.56 -14.12
CA LEU A 138 0.39 -12.66 -12.70
C LEU A 138 -1.08 -12.33 -12.38
N SER A 139 -1.90 -12.09 -13.40
CA SER A 139 -3.34 -11.87 -13.27
C SER A 139 -4.13 -13.14 -13.54
N GLN A 140 -5.25 -13.31 -12.85
CA GLN A 140 -6.26 -14.32 -13.20
C GLN A 140 -6.77 -14.04 -14.62
N TRP A 141 -7.14 -12.79 -14.87
CA TRP A 141 -7.52 -12.28 -16.18
C TRP A 141 -6.99 -10.85 -16.38
N CYS A 142 -6.73 -10.50 -17.63
CA CYS A 142 -6.31 -9.17 -18.05
C CYS A 142 -6.93 -8.84 -19.41
N GLU A 143 -7.34 -7.60 -19.59
CA GLU A 143 -8.01 -7.11 -20.80
C GLU A 143 -7.40 -5.79 -21.21
N VAL A 144 -7.15 -5.63 -22.51
CA VAL A 144 -6.58 -4.41 -23.06
C VAL A 144 -7.45 -3.92 -24.20
N GLU A 145 -7.94 -2.69 -24.04
CA GLU A 145 -8.62 -1.92 -25.07
C GLU A 145 -7.66 -0.82 -25.58
N VAL A 146 -7.47 -0.76 -26.88
CA VAL A 146 -6.62 0.24 -27.54
C VAL A 146 -7.46 1.07 -28.48
N ARG A 147 -7.41 2.39 -28.32
CA ARG A 147 -8.07 3.35 -29.20
C ARG A 147 -7.02 3.99 -30.08
N ARG A 148 -7.02 3.63 -31.36
CA ARG A 148 -5.99 4.04 -32.31
C ARG A 148 -6.53 3.98 -33.73
N GLU A 149 -6.04 4.85 -34.62
CA GLU A 149 -6.41 4.84 -36.04
C GLU A 149 -7.94 4.90 -36.28
N GLY A 150 -8.67 5.64 -35.43
CA GLY A 150 -10.12 5.84 -35.54
C GLY A 150 -10.97 4.65 -35.06
N HIS A 151 -10.37 3.64 -34.43
CA HIS A 151 -11.07 2.43 -34.00
C HIS A 151 -10.66 1.98 -32.61
N VAL A 152 -11.54 1.19 -32.00
CA VAL A 152 -11.29 0.50 -30.74
C VAL A 152 -10.92 -0.94 -31.04
N PHE A 153 -9.78 -1.37 -30.51
CA PHE A 153 -9.27 -2.73 -30.58
C PHE A 153 -9.27 -3.34 -29.19
N HIS A 154 -9.55 -4.63 -29.08
CA HIS A 154 -9.68 -5.32 -27.80
C HIS A 154 -9.03 -6.69 -27.82
N GLN A 155 -8.37 -7.06 -26.72
CA GLN A 155 -7.87 -8.41 -26.50
C GLN A 155 -7.94 -8.81 -25.02
N GLU A 156 -8.36 -10.05 -24.77
CA GLU A 156 -8.50 -10.65 -23.44
C GLU A 156 -7.44 -11.73 -23.22
N TYR A 157 -7.01 -11.88 -21.97
CA TYR A 157 -6.02 -12.84 -21.52
C TYR A 157 -6.48 -13.53 -20.25
N GLU A 158 -6.23 -14.83 -20.15
CA GLU A 158 -6.41 -15.63 -18.94
C GLU A 158 -5.06 -16.18 -18.51
N ARG A 159 -4.59 -15.80 -17.32
CA ARG A 159 -3.29 -16.19 -16.77
C ARG A 159 -2.13 -16.01 -17.76
N GLY A 160 -2.12 -14.90 -18.48
CA GLY A 160 -1.09 -14.57 -19.46
C GLY A 160 -1.28 -15.13 -20.86
N LYS A 161 -2.30 -15.97 -21.08
CA LYS A 161 -2.57 -16.58 -22.40
C LYS A 161 -3.69 -15.82 -23.10
N PRO A 162 -3.53 -15.43 -24.37
CA PRO A 162 -4.60 -14.78 -25.12
C PRO A 162 -5.79 -15.72 -25.28
N VAL A 163 -6.98 -15.25 -24.92
CA VAL A 163 -8.25 -16.01 -25.05
C VAL A 163 -8.76 -15.96 -26.49
N ALA A 164 -8.52 -14.84 -27.18
CA ALA A 164 -8.88 -14.62 -28.57
C ALA A 164 -7.84 -13.72 -29.28
N PRO A 165 -7.84 -13.70 -30.63
CA PRO A 165 -7.09 -12.71 -31.41
C PRO A 165 -7.58 -11.29 -31.11
N VAL A 166 -6.76 -10.29 -31.46
CA VAL A 166 -7.15 -8.86 -31.38
C VAL A 166 -8.41 -8.61 -32.23
N ARG A 167 -9.47 -8.10 -31.59
CA ARG A 167 -10.76 -7.79 -32.24
C ARG A 167 -10.90 -6.29 -32.46
N LYS A 168 -11.50 -5.90 -33.59
CA LYS A 168 -11.94 -4.52 -33.85
C LYS A 168 -13.38 -4.39 -33.36
N VAL A 169 -13.61 -3.52 -32.38
CA VAL A 169 -14.89 -3.42 -31.65
C VAL A 169 -15.84 -2.36 -32.23
N GLY A 170 -15.28 -1.27 -32.78
CA GLY A 170 -16.07 -0.19 -33.38
C GLY A 170 -15.25 1.07 -33.65
N ALA A 171 -15.92 2.09 -34.17
CA ALA A 171 -15.29 3.37 -34.51
C ALA A 171 -15.22 4.31 -33.28
N THR A 172 -14.14 5.09 -33.19
CA THR A 172 -13.94 6.10 -32.14
C THR A 172 -13.19 7.32 -32.69
N SER A 173 -13.37 8.47 -32.04
CA SER A 173 -12.64 9.71 -32.35
C SER A 173 -11.53 10.02 -31.37
N ILE A 174 -11.37 9.23 -30.31
CA ILE A 174 -10.36 9.41 -29.28
C ILE A 174 -9.24 8.37 -29.41
N THR A 175 -8.08 8.65 -28.83
CA THR A 175 -6.94 7.74 -28.74
C THR A 175 -6.66 7.38 -27.29
N GLY A 176 -5.91 6.29 -27.06
CA GLY A 176 -5.51 5.89 -25.71
C GLY A 176 -5.41 4.39 -25.52
N THR A 177 -5.02 3.99 -24.32
CA THR A 177 -5.04 2.58 -23.88
C THR A 177 -5.83 2.46 -22.59
N LYS A 178 -6.64 1.42 -22.47
CA LYS A 178 -7.29 1.02 -21.24
C LYS A 178 -6.90 -0.42 -20.92
N THR A 179 -6.28 -0.64 -19.78
CA THR A 179 -5.89 -1.95 -19.28
C THR A 179 -6.65 -2.26 -18.00
N THR A 180 -7.42 -3.35 -17.99
CA THR A 180 -8.07 -3.86 -16.79
C THR A 180 -7.47 -5.21 -16.42
N PHE A 181 -7.18 -5.45 -15.15
CA PHE A 181 -6.65 -6.74 -14.70
C PHE A 181 -7.05 -7.09 -13.28
N LYS A 182 -7.14 -8.39 -13.00
CA LYS A 182 -7.39 -8.93 -11.65
C LYS A 182 -6.22 -9.83 -11.22
N PRO A 183 -5.49 -9.50 -10.14
CA PRO A 183 -4.39 -10.34 -9.65
C PRO A 183 -4.83 -11.79 -9.40
N ASP A 184 -3.95 -12.76 -9.68
CA ASP A 184 -4.26 -14.17 -9.53
C ASP A 184 -4.26 -14.60 -8.05
N PRO A 185 -5.39 -15.07 -7.48
CA PRO A 185 -5.44 -15.54 -6.09
C PRO A 185 -4.56 -16.78 -5.85
N GLU A 186 -4.19 -17.54 -6.88
CA GLU A 186 -3.21 -18.64 -6.72
C GLU A 186 -1.80 -18.14 -6.39
N ILE A 187 -1.50 -16.87 -6.71
CA ILE A 187 -0.19 -16.24 -6.50
C ILE A 187 -0.21 -15.35 -5.25
N PHE A 188 -1.26 -14.54 -5.10
CA PHE A 188 -1.36 -13.50 -4.08
C PHE A 188 -2.31 -13.85 -2.93
N GLY A 189 -3.06 -14.94 -3.00
CA GLY A 189 -4.10 -15.26 -2.02
C GLY A 189 -5.24 -14.23 -2.02
N ASN A 190 -5.80 -13.96 -0.83
CA ASN A 190 -6.95 -13.06 -0.65
C ASN A 190 -6.54 -11.60 -0.35
N LEU A 191 -5.38 -11.16 -0.85
CA LEU A 191 -4.91 -9.78 -0.66
C LEU A 191 -5.86 -8.79 -1.34
N LYS A 192 -6.05 -7.63 -0.72
CA LYS A 192 -6.86 -6.52 -1.24
C LYS A 192 -5.98 -5.30 -1.48
N PHE A 193 -6.24 -4.55 -2.56
CA PHE A 193 -5.54 -3.29 -2.81
C PHE A 193 -5.82 -2.28 -1.70
N ASP A 194 -4.76 -1.60 -1.27
CA ASP A 194 -4.78 -0.55 -0.26
C ASP A 194 -4.92 0.81 -0.96
N TYR A 195 -5.99 1.53 -0.60
CA TYR A 195 -6.30 2.83 -1.19
C TYR A 195 -5.18 3.85 -0.96
N ASN A 196 -4.59 3.87 0.24
CA ASN A 196 -3.63 4.90 0.64
C ASN A 196 -2.29 4.76 -0.05
N ILE A 197 -1.86 3.51 -0.31
CA ILE A 197 -0.64 3.25 -1.09
C ILE A 197 -0.81 3.76 -2.53
N LEU A 198 -1.93 3.43 -3.18
CA LEU A 198 -2.22 3.89 -4.55
C LEU A 198 -2.41 5.40 -4.62
N HIS A 199 -3.21 5.97 -3.71
CA HIS A 199 -3.47 7.40 -3.60
C HIS A 199 -2.17 8.20 -3.55
N ARG A 200 -1.27 7.84 -2.62
CA ARG A 200 0.01 8.53 -2.46
C ARG A 200 0.86 8.45 -3.73
N ARG A 201 0.99 7.25 -4.32
CA ARG A 201 1.80 7.07 -5.53
C ARG A 201 1.25 7.87 -6.71
N LEU A 202 -0.06 7.89 -6.90
CA LEU A 202 -0.71 8.64 -7.98
C LEU A 202 -0.58 10.16 -7.77
N GLN A 203 -0.71 10.62 -6.53
CA GLN A 203 -0.50 12.02 -6.18
C GLN A 203 0.96 12.46 -6.45
N GLU A 204 1.94 11.66 -6.05
CA GLU A 204 3.36 11.92 -6.35
C GLU A 204 3.60 12.03 -7.87
N LEU A 205 3.04 11.12 -8.65
CA LEU A 205 3.16 11.16 -10.11
C LEU A 205 2.55 12.41 -10.72
N ALA A 206 1.42 12.90 -10.17
CA ALA A 206 0.82 14.16 -10.61
C ALA A 206 1.72 15.37 -10.29
N PHE A 207 2.41 15.38 -9.15
CA PHE A 207 3.38 16.44 -8.83
C PHE A 207 4.60 16.43 -9.76
N LEU A 208 5.11 15.25 -10.08
CA LEU A 208 6.30 15.08 -10.93
C LEU A 208 6.05 15.43 -12.40
N ASN A 209 4.79 15.37 -12.85
CA ASN A 209 4.40 15.61 -14.23
C ASN A 209 3.44 16.81 -14.32
N ARG A 210 3.99 18.01 -14.47
CA ARG A 210 3.22 19.28 -14.50
C ARG A 210 2.03 19.21 -15.45
N GLY A 211 0.85 19.59 -14.93
CA GLY A 211 -0.40 19.72 -15.69
C GLY A 211 -1.10 18.41 -16.04
N VAL A 212 -0.52 17.24 -15.73
CA VAL A 212 -1.23 15.97 -15.91
C VAL A 212 -2.44 15.91 -14.97
N ARG A 213 -3.55 15.39 -15.48
CA ARG A 213 -4.73 15.10 -14.67
C ARG A 213 -4.80 13.61 -14.37
N ILE A 214 -4.65 13.22 -13.11
CA ILE A 214 -4.80 11.84 -12.65
C ILE A 214 -6.11 11.69 -11.88
N ASN A 215 -7.06 10.94 -12.42
CA ASN A 215 -8.31 10.63 -11.73
C ASN A 215 -8.15 9.30 -10.99
N PHE A 216 -8.29 9.29 -9.67
CA PHE A 216 -8.28 8.06 -8.87
C PHE A 216 -9.66 7.80 -8.26
N LYS A 217 -10.16 6.57 -8.38
CA LYS A 217 -11.46 6.16 -7.83
C LYS A 217 -11.38 4.76 -7.24
N ASP A 218 -11.96 4.57 -6.07
CA ASP A 218 -12.22 3.27 -5.48
C ASP A 218 -13.72 3.02 -5.42
N SER A 219 -14.19 2.17 -6.33
CA SER A 219 -15.61 1.85 -6.44
C SER A 219 -16.10 0.95 -5.31
N ARG A 220 -15.21 0.37 -4.50
CA ARG A 220 -15.59 -0.46 -3.37
C ARG A 220 -16.21 0.37 -2.28
N ASN A 221 -15.63 1.52 -1.94
CA ASN A 221 -16.10 2.41 -0.87
C ASN A 221 -16.65 3.76 -1.39
N GLY A 222 -16.52 4.05 -2.69
CA GLY A 222 -16.98 5.29 -3.31
C GLY A 222 -16.00 6.46 -3.14
N GLU A 223 -14.81 6.21 -2.61
CA GLU A 223 -13.78 7.22 -2.46
C GLU A 223 -13.10 7.53 -3.81
N GLY A 224 -12.55 8.72 -3.93
CA GLY A 224 -11.80 9.12 -5.11
C GLY A 224 -11.30 10.55 -5.00
N GLU A 225 -10.29 10.87 -5.80
CA GLU A 225 -9.68 12.19 -5.86
C GLU A 225 -9.14 12.45 -7.27
N VAL A 226 -9.11 13.72 -7.67
CA VAL A 226 -8.50 14.16 -8.91
C VAL A 226 -7.26 14.96 -8.57
N PHE A 227 -6.11 14.51 -9.08
CA PHE A 227 -4.83 15.19 -8.90
C PHE A 227 -4.47 15.96 -10.17
N GLN A 228 -4.19 17.26 -10.02
CA GLN A 228 -3.65 18.09 -11.09
C GLN A 228 -2.87 19.24 -10.46
N TYR A 229 -1.57 19.34 -10.78
CA TYR A 229 -0.66 20.31 -10.20
C TYR A 229 0.09 21.06 -11.31
N GLU A 230 -0.15 22.36 -11.43
CA GLU A 230 0.36 23.17 -12.54
C GLU A 230 1.82 23.64 -12.31
N ARG A 231 2.20 23.88 -11.05
CA ARG A 231 3.58 24.22 -10.65
C ARG A 231 4.43 22.99 -10.30
N GLY A 232 3.85 21.79 -10.40
CA GLY A 232 4.54 20.51 -10.24
C GLY A 232 5.25 20.36 -8.90
N ILE A 233 6.57 20.07 -8.92
CA ILE A 233 7.36 19.82 -7.71
C ILE A 233 7.43 21.00 -6.73
N ILE A 234 7.12 22.23 -7.16
CA ILE A 234 6.97 23.37 -6.25
C ILE A 234 5.80 23.13 -5.31
N GLU A 235 4.63 22.77 -5.86
CA GLU A 235 3.45 22.40 -5.08
C GLU A 235 3.71 21.12 -4.28
N PHE A 236 4.59 20.23 -4.76
CA PHE A 236 4.99 19.07 -3.97
C PHE A 236 5.76 19.46 -2.70
N VAL A 237 6.72 20.38 -2.80
CA VAL A 237 7.43 20.89 -1.61
C VAL A 237 6.47 21.61 -0.67
N GLU A 238 5.55 22.43 -1.19
CA GLU A 238 4.51 23.08 -0.39
C GLU A 238 3.61 22.03 0.31
N TYR A 239 3.21 20.99 -0.41
CA TYR A 239 2.42 19.87 0.12
C TYR A 239 3.19 19.14 1.22
N LEU A 240 4.47 18.82 1.01
CA LEU A 240 5.32 18.20 2.03
C LEU A 240 5.46 19.13 3.24
N ASN A 241 5.60 20.43 3.04
CA ASN A 241 5.70 21.41 4.14
C ASN A 241 4.36 21.82 4.76
N ARG A 242 3.21 21.28 4.34
CA ARG A 242 1.88 21.68 4.87
C ARG A 242 1.74 21.53 6.39
N THR A 243 2.52 20.62 6.97
CA THR A 243 2.57 20.31 8.40
C THR A 243 3.60 21.09 9.19
N SER A 244 4.43 21.86 8.51
CA SER A 244 5.61 22.52 9.05
C SER A 244 5.48 24.04 8.85
N GLU A 245 6.21 24.83 9.62
CA GLU A 245 6.19 26.29 9.47
C GLU A 245 7.38 26.74 8.60
N PRO A 246 7.18 27.19 7.34
CA PRO A 246 8.28 27.65 6.51
C PRO A 246 8.97 28.88 7.11
N ILE A 247 10.30 28.90 7.16
CA ILE A 247 11.03 30.08 7.68
C ILE A 247 11.10 31.21 6.64
N HIS A 248 10.95 30.87 5.36
CA HIS A 248 10.89 31.78 4.22
C HIS A 248 9.74 31.39 3.29
N THR A 249 9.15 32.38 2.62
CA THR A 249 7.89 32.22 1.87
C THR A 249 8.08 31.53 0.53
N ASP A 250 9.23 31.75 -0.10
CA ASP A 250 9.50 31.30 -1.45
C ASP A 250 10.08 29.89 -1.48
N VAL A 251 9.54 29.02 -2.35
CA VAL A 251 10.14 27.72 -2.67
C VAL A 251 11.25 27.96 -3.70
N VAL A 252 12.47 27.54 -3.37
CA VAL A 252 13.61 27.69 -4.27
C VAL A 252 13.50 26.62 -5.34
N HIS A 253 13.49 27.04 -6.60
CA HIS A 253 13.27 26.16 -7.74
C HIS A 253 14.39 26.29 -8.78
N VAL A 254 15.07 25.18 -9.05
CA VAL A 254 16.12 25.06 -10.05
C VAL A 254 15.60 24.14 -11.16
N SER A 255 15.51 24.66 -12.39
CA SER A 255 15.15 23.84 -13.54
C SER A 255 15.99 24.17 -14.77
N GLY A 256 16.18 23.19 -15.65
CA GLY A 256 16.92 23.35 -16.90
C GLY A 256 17.23 22.02 -17.57
N GLU A 257 17.76 22.08 -18.80
CA GLU A 257 18.27 20.91 -19.52
C GLU A 257 19.77 21.11 -19.80
N ILE A 258 20.61 20.17 -19.39
CA ILE A 258 22.06 20.19 -19.60
C ILE A 258 22.47 18.81 -20.11
N ASP A 259 23.13 18.73 -21.27
CA ASP A 259 23.61 17.46 -21.85
C ASP A 259 22.52 16.36 -21.96
N ASN A 260 21.31 16.71 -22.38
CA ASN A 260 20.11 15.84 -22.43
C ASN A 260 19.61 15.34 -21.05
N VAL A 261 20.09 15.93 -19.97
CA VAL A 261 19.58 15.73 -18.60
C VAL A 261 18.62 16.86 -18.28
N GLU A 262 17.35 16.54 -18.09
CA GLU A 262 16.37 17.49 -17.56
C GLU A 262 16.47 17.49 -16.03
N LEU A 263 16.69 18.65 -15.45
CA LEU A 263 16.76 18.88 -14.01
C LEU A 263 15.52 19.64 -13.56
N ASP A 264 14.87 19.15 -12.52
CA ASP A 264 13.78 19.84 -11.83
C ASP A 264 13.93 19.64 -10.32
N ILE A 265 14.42 20.65 -9.62
CA ILE A 265 14.73 20.59 -8.18
C ILE A 265 14.02 21.72 -7.45
N ALA A 266 13.21 21.39 -6.45
CA ALA A 266 12.54 22.36 -5.60
C ALA A 266 12.87 22.09 -4.13
N PHE A 267 13.07 23.14 -3.34
CA PHE A 267 13.29 22.98 -1.90
C PHE A 267 12.91 24.23 -1.10
N GLN A 268 12.61 24.03 0.18
CA GLN A 268 12.26 25.08 1.12
C GLN A 268 12.63 24.66 2.55
N TYR A 269 13.08 25.63 3.34
CA TYR A 269 13.38 25.42 4.76
C TYR A 269 12.17 25.71 5.65
N SER A 270 11.99 24.87 6.66
CA SER A 270 10.96 25.03 7.69
C SER A 270 11.57 25.09 9.10
N SER A 271 10.72 25.24 10.10
CA SER A 271 11.11 25.20 11.52
C SER A 271 11.53 23.80 12.00
N GLU A 272 11.31 22.75 11.20
CA GLU A 272 11.60 21.35 11.53
C GLU A 272 13.09 21.10 11.82
N TYR A 273 13.37 20.01 12.53
CA TYR A 273 14.72 19.58 12.89
C TYR A 273 15.23 18.42 12.03
N THR A 274 14.49 18.02 11.00
CA THR A 274 14.81 16.90 10.11
C THR A 274 15.02 17.37 8.69
N GLU A 275 15.90 16.66 7.96
CA GLU A 275 15.90 16.75 6.50
C GLU A 275 14.81 15.83 5.95
N ASN A 276 14.07 16.32 4.96
CA ASN A 276 13.15 15.50 4.17
C ASN A 276 13.48 15.66 2.69
N ILE A 277 14.12 14.65 2.09
CA ILE A 277 14.57 14.71 0.70
C ILE A 277 13.94 13.56 -0.09
N HIS A 278 13.21 13.90 -1.13
CA HIS A 278 12.64 12.95 -2.08
C HIS A 278 13.40 13.03 -3.40
N CYS A 279 13.92 11.89 -3.87
CA CYS A 279 14.74 11.80 -5.07
C CYS A 279 14.05 10.97 -6.14
N TYR A 280 13.99 11.49 -7.36
CA TYR A 280 13.33 10.84 -8.49
C TYR A 280 14.21 10.86 -9.74
N VAL A 281 14.20 9.73 -10.46
CA VAL A 281 14.85 9.57 -11.76
C VAL A 281 13.82 8.99 -12.72
N ASN A 282 13.45 9.71 -13.78
CA ASN A 282 12.38 9.30 -14.70
C ASN A 282 11.09 8.85 -13.96
N ASN A 283 10.64 9.66 -12.99
CA ASN A 283 9.48 9.39 -12.11
C ASN A 283 9.57 8.17 -11.16
N ILE A 284 10.73 7.52 -11.11
CA ILE A 284 11.01 6.43 -10.15
C ILE A 284 11.68 7.01 -8.91
N ASN A 285 11.16 6.67 -7.74
CA ASN A 285 11.73 7.10 -6.46
C ASN A 285 13.02 6.31 -6.16
N THR A 286 14.14 7.03 -6.07
CA THR A 286 15.43 6.51 -5.63
C THR A 286 15.61 6.81 -4.14
N HIS A 287 15.04 5.98 -3.26
CA HIS A 287 15.01 6.24 -1.82
C HIS A 287 16.39 6.24 -1.15
N ASP A 288 17.36 5.50 -1.71
CA ASP A 288 18.75 5.52 -1.24
C ASP A 288 19.55 6.68 -1.89
N GLY A 289 18.89 7.52 -2.68
CA GLY A 289 19.49 8.64 -3.40
C GLY A 289 20.37 8.18 -4.57
N GLY A 290 21.59 8.69 -4.63
CA GLY A 290 22.53 8.43 -5.71
C GLY A 290 23.36 9.65 -6.07
N THR A 291 23.94 9.63 -7.26
CA THR A 291 24.86 10.68 -7.75
C THR A 291 24.21 12.06 -7.83
N HIS A 292 22.93 12.13 -8.21
CA HIS A 292 22.12 13.36 -8.21
C HIS A 292 21.97 13.97 -6.80
N LEU A 293 21.67 13.15 -5.80
CA LEU A 293 21.55 13.62 -4.40
C LEU A 293 22.89 14.13 -3.86
N THR A 294 23.99 13.40 -4.13
CA THR A 294 25.35 13.81 -3.73
C THR A 294 25.72 15.15 -4.36
N GLY A 295 25.42 15.34 -5.65
CA GLY A 295 25.64 16.59 -6.37
C GLY A 295 24.90 17.77 -5.72
N PHE A 296 23.61 17.57 -5.41
CA PHE A 296 22.78 18.57 -4.74
C PHE A 296 23.32 18.94 -3.33
N ARG A 297 23.59 17.93 -2.48
CA ARG A 297 24.09 18.15 -1.10
C ARG A 297 25.41 18.91 -1.08
N THR A 298 26.31 18.58 -2.00
CA THR A 298 27.62 19.23 -2.13
C THR A 298 27.47 20.68 -2.57
N ALA A 299 26.63 20.96 -3.58
CA ALA A 299 26.38 22.31 -4.06
C ALA A 299 25.70 23.19 -2.99
N LEU A 300 24.71 22.66 -2.28
CA LEU A 300 24.00 23.35 -1.21
C LEU A 300 24.97 23.76 -0.10
N THR A 301 25.75 22.81 0.43
CA THR A 301 26.71 23.04 1.51
C THR A 301 27.74 24.09 1.11
N ARG A 302 28.33 23.96 -0.08
CA ARG A 302 29.35 24.89 -0.59
C ARG A 302 28.80 26.32 -0.74
N SER A 303 27.60 26.46 -1.29
CA SER A 303 26.99 27.76 -1.62
C SER A 303 26.58 28.51 -0.36
N LEU A 304 25.89 27.85 0.57
CA LEU A 304 25.47 28.45 1.84
C LEU A 304 26.67 28.79 2.74
N ASN A 305 27.70 27.94 2.79
CA ASN A 305 28.92 28.22 3.55
C ASN A 305 29.67 29.43 2.97
N ARG A 306 29.78 29.54 1.65
CA ARG A 306 30.39 30.69 0.97
C ARG A 306 29.64 31.98 1.32
N TYR A 307 28.31 31.98 1.21
CA TYR A 307 27.48 33.15 1.52
C TYR A 307 27.59 33.56 3.00
N GLY A 308 27.50 32.60 3.92
CA GLY A 308 27.61 32.87 5.36
C GLY A 308 28.98 33.44 5.77
N LYS A 309 30.07 32.99 5.12
CA LYS A 309 31.41 33.59 5.28
C LYS A 309 31.48 35.01 4.73
N SER A 310 30.99 35.25 3.50
CA SER A 310 31.05 36.58 2.90
C SER A 310 30.22 37.63 3.65
N GLN A 311 29.13 37.21 4.30
CA GLN A 311 28.25 38.07 5.08
C GLN A 311 28.61 38.13 6.57
N ASN A 312 29.71 37.48 7.00
CA ASN A 312 30.14 37.38 8.41
C ASN A 312 29.02 36.91 9.36
N LEU A 313 28.22 35.92 8.95
CA LEU A 313 27.13 35.36 9.75
C LEU A 313 27.58 34.28 10.74
N PHE A 314 28.80 33.75 10.55
CA PHE A 314 29.39 32.76 11.45
C PHE A 314 30.15 33.48 12.57
N LYS A 315 29.87 33.09 13.82
CA LYS A 315 30.61 33.56 14.99
C LYS A 315 31.81 32.63 15.26
N ASP A 316 31.64 31.70 16.18
CA ASP A 316 32.71 30.81 16.66
C ASP A 316 32.70 29.45 15.96
N ILE A 317 31.55 29.04 15.42
CA ILE A 317 31.32 27.69 14.89
C ILE A 317 30.83 27.81 13.47
N VAL A 318 31.51 27.11 12.56
CA VAL A 318 31.13 27.05 11.15
C VAL A 318 30.18 25.85 10.98
N PRO A 319 28.95 26.06 10.48
CA PRO A 319 28.03 24.98 10.22
C PRO A 319 28.60 23.95 9.22
N THR A 320 28.36 22.67 9.50
CA THR A 320 28.69 21.55 8.60
C THR A 320 27.56 21.31 7.60
N GLY A 321 27.76 20.36 6.67
CA GLY A 321 26.72 20.00 5.71
C GLY A 321 25.42 19.51 6.35
N GLU A 322 25.49 18.80 7.48
CA GLU A 322 24.32 18.35 8.24
C GLU A 322 23.56 19.53 8.84
N ASP A 323 24.28 20.49 9.42
CA ASP A 323 23.69 21.70 9.99
C ASP A 323 22.91 22.50 8.91
N PHE A 324 23.40 22.52 7.66
CA PHE A 324 22.70 23.17 6.54
C PHE A 324 21.51 22.39 6.01
N ARG A 325 21.35 21.10 6.33
CA ARG A 325 20.21 20.30 5.88
C ARG A 325 19.12 20.17 6.94
N GLU A 326 19.38 20.59 8.18
CA GLU A 326 18.37 20.63 9.23
C GLU A 326 17.16 21.47 8.79
N GLY A 327 15.97 20.86 8.79
CA GLY A 327 14.70 21.47 8.39
C GLY A 327 14.57 21.76 6.89
N LEU A 328 15.42 21.14 6.05
CA LEU A 328 15.31 21.22 4.60
C LEU A 328 14.29 20.20 4.09
N THR A 329 13.27 20.66 3.37
CA THR A 329 12.44 19.81 2.52
C THR A 329 12.83 20.02 1.06
N ALA A 330 13.21 18.96 0.35
CA ALA A 330 13.64 19.02 -1.04
C ALA A 330 13.05 17.89 -1.90
N VAL A 331 12.67 18.21 -3.13
CA VAL A 331 12.31 17.26 -4.17
C VAL A 331 13.30 17.44 -5.31
N ILE A 332 14.02 16.36 -5.64
CA ILE A 332 15.06 16.32 -6.67
C ILE A 332 14.58 15.37 -7.76
N SER A 333 14.09 15.91 -8.88
CA SER A 333 13.67 15.12 -10.03
C SER A 333 14.64 15.33 -11.19
N VAL A 334 15.16 14.24 -11.73
CA VAL A 334 15.99 14.26 -12.93
C VAL A 334 15.40 13.34 -13.98
N LYS A 335 15.43 13.77 -15.25
CA LYS A 335 15.08 12.89 -16.38
C LYS A 335 16.30 12.69 -17.27
N ILE A 336 16.63 11.42 -17.50
CA ILE A 336 17.79 11.01 -18.29
C ILE A 336 17.44 9.91 -19.29
N PRO A 337 18.11 9.87 -20.46
CA PRO A 337 17.86 8.84 -21.46
C PRO A 337 18.21 7.42 -20.97
N GLU A 338 19.37 7.26 -20.33
CA GLU A 338 19.91 5.96 -19.92
C GLU A 338 20.29 5.93 -18.43
N PRO A 339 19.30 5.72 -17.53
CA PRO A 339 19.57 5.57 -16.11
C PRO A 339 20.25 4.25 -15.79
N GLN A 340 21.31 4.32 -14.97
CA GLN A 340 22.03 3.18 -14.43
C GLN A 340 21.79 3.10 -12.92
N PHE A 341 21.22 1.99 -12.45
CA PHE A 341 20.96 1.75 -11.04
C PHE A 341 21.89 0.68 -10.48
N GLU A 342 22.21 0.74 -9.18
CA GLU A 342 23.02 -0.29 -8.50
C GLU A 342 22.32 -1.66 -8.49
N SER A 343 20.99 -1.68 -8.53
CA SER A 343 20.17 -2.89 -8.44
C SER A 343 18.86 -2.78 -9.23
N GLN A 344 18.21 -3.93 -9.46
CA GLN A 344 16.92 -4.01 -10.14
C GLN A 344 15.80 -3.27 -9.41
N THR A 345 15.90 -3.13 -8.08
CA THR A 345 14.93 -2.39 -7.28
C THR A 345 15.00 -0.87 -7.51
N LYS A 346 15.94 -0.40 -8.35
CA LYS A 346 16.11 1.00 -8.80
C LYS A 346 16.19 2.02 -7.64
N VAL A 347 16.78 1.59 -6.53
CA VAL A 347 16.77 2.34 -5.26
C VAL A 347 17.83 3.44 -5.23
N LYS A 348 18.93 3.25 -5.97
CA LYS A 348 20.09 4.13 -5.99
C LYS A 348 20.65 4.31 -7.39
N LEU A 349 20.83 5.58 -7.78
CA LEU A 349 21.37 5.99 -9.08
C LEU A 349 22.90 5.97 -9.10
N ASN A 350 23.49 5.47 -10.19
CA ASN A 350 24.93 5.26 -10.34
C ASN A 350 25.50 5.87 -11.65
N ASN A 351 24.95 6.99 -12.13
CA ASN A 351 25.48 7.75 -13.27
C ASN A 351 26.48 8.81 -12.77
N PRO A 352 27.82 8.62 -12.88
CA PRO A 352 28.80 9.53 -12.26
C PRO A 352 28.76 10.96 -12.79
N GLU A 353 28.46 11.14 -14.07
CA GLU A 353 28.33 12.43 -14.75
C GLU A 353 27.25 13.33 -14.13
N LEU A 354 26.18 12.73 -13.57
CA LEU A 354 25.09 13.49 -12.98
C LEU A 354 25.48 14.26 -11.73
N GLU A 355 26.46 13.77 -10.97
CA GLU A 355 26.92 14.49 -9.79
C GLU A 355 27.46 15.88 -10.17
N GLY A 356 28.29 15.95 -11.23
CA GLY A 356 28.88 17.19 -11.73
C GLY A 356 27.85 18.13 -12.34
N ILE A 357 26.89 17.59 -13.10
CA ILE A 357 25.80 18.35 -13.74
C ILE A 357 24.92 19.01 -12.66
N VAL A 358 24.41 18.23 -11.71
CA VAL A 358 23.56 18.75 -10.62
C VAL A 358 24.35 19.76 -9.76
N ASN A 359 25.60 19.46 -9.43
CA ASN A 359 26.42 20.32 -8.59
C ASN A 359 26.64 21.71 -9.20
N SER A 360 26.89 21.76 -10.51
CA SER A 360 27.11 23.00 -11.26
C SER A 360 25.82 23.81 -11.35
N ALA A 361 24.73 23.17 -11.81
CA ALA A 361 23.43 23.84 -11.97
C ALA A 361 22.89 24.42 -10.66
N VAL A 362 22.89 23.63 -9.59
CA VAL A 362 22.42 24.06 -8.27
C VAL A 362 23.35 25.14 -7.69
N GLY A 363 24.66 24.99 -7.87
CA GLY A 363 25.64 25.94 -7.35
C GLY A 363 25.54 27.34 -7.98
N GLU A 364 25.40 27.40 -9.31
CA GLU A 364 25.23 28.65 -10.05
C GLU A 364 23.92 29.34 -9.69
N TYR A 365 22.82 28.58 -9.66
CA TYR A 365 21.51 29.12 -9.29
C TYR A 365 21.49 29.64 -7.85
N LEU A 366 22.00 28.85 -6.89
CA LEU A 366 22.04 29.24 -5.48
C LEU A 366 22.88 30.50 -5.25
N ALA A 367 24.03 30.63 -5.93
CA ALA A 367 24.85 31.83 -5.80
C ALA A 367 24.06 33.09 -6.18
N LYS A 368 23.35 33.05 -7.32
CA LYS A 368 22.48 34.14 -7.77
C LYS A 368 21.30 34.38 -6.81
N TYR A 369 20.59 33.32 -6.44
CA TYR A 369 19.41 33.39 -5.57
C TYR A 369 19.73 34.02 -4.20
N LEU A 370 20.86 33.64 -3.58
CA LEU A 370 21.25 34.15 -2.26
C LEU A 370 21.62 35.65 -2.30
N GLU A 371 22.15 36.13 -3.43
CA GLU A 371 22.43 37.56 -3.66
C GLU A 371 21.15 38.36 -3.91
N GLU A 372 20.22 37.82 -4.71
CA GLU A 372 18.94 38.46 -5.03
C GLU A 372 17.96 38.46 -3.85
N ASN A 373 18.05 37.47 -2.95
CA ASN A 373 17.11 37.27 -1.83
C ASN A 373 17.81 37.27 -0.46
N PRO A 374 18.43 38.39 -0.05
CA PRO A 374 19.27 38.43 1.16
C PRO A 374 18.50 38.16 2.47
N ALA A 375 17.20 38.44 2.50
CA ALA A 375 16.34 38.18 3.66
C ALA A 375 16.14 36.66 3.88
N SER A 376 15.74 35.93 2.83
CA SER A 376 15.61 34.46 2.88
C SER A 376 16.97 33.81 3.14
N ALA A 377 18.02 34.26 2.43
CA ALA A 377 19.38 33.76 2.61
C ALA A 377 19.88 33.88 4.06
N LYS A 378 19.68 35.03 4.71
CA LYS A 378 20.06 35.22 6.13
C LYS A 378 19.29 34.29 7.06
N LYS A 379 17.97 34.08 6.83
CA LYS A 379 17.17 33.16 7.65
C LYS A 379 17.66 31.71 7.52
N ILE A 380 17.93 31.26 6.30
CA ILE A 380 18.45 29.91 6.02
C ILE A 380 19.79 29.70 6.74
N VAL A 381 20.75 30.62 6.56
CA VAL A 381 22.07 30.51 7.20
C VAL A 381 21.98 30.59 8.74
N ASN A 382 21.13 31.47 9.28
CA ASN A 382 20.95 31.58 10.72
C ASN A 382 20.35 30.30 11.32
N LYS A 383 19.43 29.63 10.61
CA LYS A 383 18.91 28.33 11.04
C LYS A 383 20.05 27.30 11.16
N ALA A 384 20.92 27.22 10.16
CA ALA A 384 22.10 26.33 10.22
C ALA A 384 23.07 26.68 11.36
N VAL A 385 23.22 27.97 11.70
CA VAL A 385 24.01 28.39 12.87
C VAL A 385 23.38 27.88 14.18
N ILE A 386 22.06 28.04 14.35
CA ILE A 386 21.34 27.53 15.52
C ILE A 386 21.44 26.01 15.61
N ALA A 387 21.31 25.30 14.49
CA ALA A 387 21.51 23.85 14.40
C ALA A 387 22.92 23.45 14.86
N SER A 388 23.95 24.15 14.37
CA SER A 388 25.33 23.91 14.77
C SER A 388 25.55 24.14 16.27
N GLU A 389 24.97 25.20 16.85
CA GLU A 389 25.03 25.44 18.31
C GLU A 389 24.29 24.35 19.10
N ALA A 390 23.15 23.88 18.60
CA ALA A 390 22.36 22.80 19.18
C ALA A 390 23.14 21.48 19.20
N ARG A 391 23.77 21.12 18.09
CA ARG A 391 24.60 19.92 17.93
C ARG A 391 25.76 19.91 18.92
N GLU A 392 26.40 21.06 19.13
CA GLU A 392 27.47 21.22 20.14
C GLU A 392 26.95 21.04 21.58
N ALA A 393 25.78 21.61 21.89
CA ALA A 393 25.13 21.42 23.19
C ALA A 393 24.74 19.95 23.42
N ALA A 394 24.19 19.28 22.40
CA ALA A 394 23.86 17.87 22.43
C ALA A 394 25.11 17.01 22.62
N ARG A 395 26.22 17.31 21.94
CA ARG A 395 27.50 16.61 22.12
C ARG A 395 28.01 16.72 23.56
N LYS A 396 27.93 17.91 24.17
CA LYS A 396 28.27 18.13 25.58
C LYS A 396 27.35 17.34 26.52
N ALA A 397 26.05 17.30 26.24
CA ALA A 397 25.09 16.51 27.01
C ALA A 397 25.37 14.99 26.92
N LYS A 398 25.67 14.49 25.72
CA LYS A 398 26.09 13.10 25.48
C LYS A 398 27.39 12.78 26.22
N ALA A 399 28.36 13.69 26.22
CA ALA A 399 29.61 13.54 26.98
C ALA A 399 29.36 13.41 28.49
N LEU A 400 28.48 14.24 29.08
CA LEU A 400 28.10 14.13 30.49
C LEU A 400 27.40 12.79 30.82
N LEU A 401 26.60 12.24 29.89
CA LEU A 401 26.01 10.91 30.03
C LEU A 401 27.07 9.79 30.01
N ARG A 402 28.16 9.97 29.25
CA ARG A 402 29.30 9.05 29.23
C ARG A 402 30.15 9.14 30.49
N GLU A 403 30.44 10.35 30.97
CA GLU A 403 31.29 10.58 32.16
C GLU A 403 30.67 9.99 33.43
N ARG A 404 29.33 10.00 33.55
CA ARG A 404 28.61 9.30 34.62
C ARG A 404 28.76 7.77 34.61
N LYS A 405 29.14 7.17 33.47
CA LYS A 405 29.48 5.73 33.39
C LYS A 405 30.92 5.44 33.86
N GLY A 406 31.81 6.43 33.86
CA GLY A 406 33.25 6.24 34.15
C GLY A 406 33.63 6.35 35.63
N ALA A 407 32.86 7.06 36.46
CA ALA A 407 33.18 7.31 37.86
C ALA A 407 32.44 6.35 38.82
N LEU A 408 33.11 5.23 39.16
CA LEU A 408 33.03 4.59 40.49
C LEU A 408 31.67 4.13 41.07
N THR A 409 30.74 3.61 40.27
CA THR A 409 29.64 2.79 40.80
C THR A 409 29.35 1.56 39.95
N HIS A 410 29.28 0.38 40.59
CA HIS A 410 28.65 -0.81 40.03
C HIS A 410 27.18 -0.47 39.70
N GLY A 411 26.80 -0.46 38.42
CA GLY A 411 25.40 -0.47 37.98
C GLY A 411 24.70 0.89 37.85
N GLY A 412 25.07 1.70 36.84
CA GLY A 412 24.34 2.91 36.43
C GLY A 412 22.98 2.66 35.75
N LEU A 413 22.30 1.57 36.13
CA LEU A 413 20.98 1.22 35.60
C LEU A 413 19.90 2.10 36.24
N PRO A 414 18.80 2.39 35.53
CA PRO A 414 17.70 3.15 36.11
C PRO A 414 17.17 2.46 37.37
N GLY A 415 16.95 3.20 38.46
CA GLY A 415 16.46 2.61 39.71
C GLY A 415 15.08 1.95 39.63
N LYS A 416 14.32 2.24 38.56
CA LYS A 416 13.02 1.62 38.25
C LYS A 416 13.11 0.40 37.33
N LEU A 417 14.28 0.10 36.78
CA LEU A 417 14.49 -1.08 35.93
C LEU A 417 14.49 -2.33 36.80
N ARG A 418 13.59 -3.26 36.51
CA ARG A 418 13.57 -4.58 37.11
C ARG A 418 14.29 -5.52 36.15
N ASP A 419 15.59 -5.69 36.33
CA ASP A 419 16.44 -6.41 35.37
C ASP A 419 16.22 -7.93 35.37
N CYS A 420 16.74 -8.63 34.36
CA CYS A 420 16.80 -10.08 34.28
C CYS A 420 18.15 -10.63 34.80
N SER A 421 18.20 -11.92 35.17
CA SER A 421 19.43 -12.52 35.68
C SER A 421 20.42 -12.99 34.60
N SER A 422 19.91 -13.33 33.41
CA SER A 422 20.72 -13.77 32.28
C SER A 422 21.50 -12.60 31.65
N LYS A 423 22.63 -12.93 31.05
CA LYS A 423 23.46 -12.02 30.25
C LYS A 423 23.53 -12.44 28.78
N GLU A 424 22.81 -13.49 28.39
CA GLU A 424 22.72 -13.93 27.00
C GLU A 424 21.81 -12.97 26.21
N VAL A 425 22.44 -11.97 25.61
CA VAL A 425 21.78 -10.84 24.94
C VAL A 425 20.62 -11.27 24.05
N ASP A 426 20.83 -12.24 23.16
CA ASP A 426 19.82 -12.64 22.16
C ASP A 426 18.57 -13.30 22.77
N LYS A 427 18.67 -13.82 24.00
CA LYS A 427 17.53 -14.34 24.76
C LYS A 427 16.88 -13.27 25.64
N CYS A 428 17.65 -12.27 26.06
CA CYS A 428 17.20 -11.24 26.98
C CYS A 428 16.20 -10.28 26.31
N GLU A 429 15.15 -9.93 27.06
CA GLU A 429 14.03 -9.12 26.58
C GLU A 429 13.76 -7.98 27.55
N LEU A 430 13.52 -6.78 27.01
CA LEU A 430 13.13 -5.61 27.79
C LEU A 430 11.69 -5.22 27.46
N TYR A 431 10.81 -5.29 28.46
CA TYR A 431 9.43 -4.83 28.34
C TYR A 431 9.30 -3.39 28.82
N LEU A 432 8.85 -2.50 27.95
CA LEU A 432 8.47 -1.13 28.27
C LEU A 432 6.98 -1.12 28.58
N VAL A 433 6.64 -0.84 29.85
CA VAL A 433 5.27 -1.01 30.35
C VAL A 433 4.68 0.32 30.78
N GLU A 434 3.41 0.54 30.44
CA GLU A 434 2.65 1.72 30.83
C GLU A 434 2.31 1.71 32.33
N GLY A 435 2.91 2.63 33.09
CA GLY A 435 2.62 2.84 34.50
C GLY A 435 3.12 1.75 35.45
N ASP A 436 3.02 2.04 36.75
CA ASP A 436 3.48 1.12 37.81
C ASP A 436 2.49 -0.03 38.04
N SER A 437 1.20 0.13 37.67
CA SER A 437 0.17 -0.91 37.83
C SER A 437 0.42 -2.10 36.89
N ALA A 438 0.42 -1.88 35.58
CA ALA A 438 0.77 -2.91 34.61
C ALA A 438 2.23 -3.39 34.82
N GLY A 439 3.14 -2.49 35.23
CA GLY A 439 4.50 -2.86 35.61
C GLY A 439 4.58 -3.85 36.77
N GLY A 440 3.65 -3.80 37.72
CA GLY A 440 3.52 -4.75 38.83
C GLY A 440 3.03 -6.13 38.38
N SER A 441 1.96 -6.18 37.58
CA SER A 441 1.46 -7.44 36.99
C SER A 441 2.51 -8.10 36.09
N ALA A 442 3.19 -7.30 35.26
CA ALA A 442 4.28 -7.76 34.39
C ALA A 442 5.46 -8.32 35.20
N GLU A 443 5.87 -7.65 36.29
CA GLU A 443 6.90 -8.19 37.17
C GLU A 443 6.49 -9.51 37.82
N GLY A 444 5.23 -9.64 38.23
CA GLY A 444 4.70 -10.86 38.82
C GLY A 444 4.70 -12.04 37.84
N GLY A 445 4.34 -11.78 36.57
CA GLY A 445 4.21 -12.79 35.52
C GLY A 445 5.49 -13.11 34.74
N ARG A 446 6.51 -12.25 34.78
CA ARG A 446 7.70 -12.40 33.93
C ARG A 446 8.52 -13.64 34.24
N ILE A 447 9.20 -14.11 33.20
CA ILE A 447 10.26 -15.11 33.30
C ILE A 447 11.55 -14.38 33.68
N ARG A 448 11.79 -14.28 35.00
CA ARG A 448 12.89 -13.49 35.61
C ARG A 448 14.28 -13.81 35.07
N GLU A 449 14.45 -15.00 34.51
CA GLU A 449 15.72 -15.43 33.91
C GLU A 449 16.16 -14.49 32.78
N TYR A 450 15.27 -14.14 31.85
CA TYR A 450 15.64 -13.36 30.66
C TYR A 450 14.71 -12.17 30.36
N GLN A 451 13.65 -11.95 31.15
CA GLN A 451 12.73 -10.82 30.94
C GLN A 451 12.94 -9.70 31.97
N ALA A 452 13.28 -8.52 31.48
CA ALA A 452 13.40 -7.28 32.25
C ALA A 452 12.17 -6.38 32.03
N ILE A 453 11.78 -5.63 33.06
CA ILE A 453 10.63 -4.72 33.01
C ILE A 453 11.09 -3.29 33.32
N LEU A 454 10.74 -2.33 32.45
CA LEU A 454 10.94 -0.91 32.67
C LEU A 454 9.58 -0.18 32.65
N PRO A 455 9.02 0.14 33.83
CA PRO A 455 7.81 0.96 33.92
C PRO A 455 8.06 2.39 33.46
N LEU A 456 7.14 2.93 32.67
CA LEU A 456 7.16 4.31 32.17
C LEU A 456 6.03 5.12 32.81
N ARG A 457 6.35 6.30 33.32
CA ARG A 457 5.37 7.13 34.04
C ARG A 457 4.93 8.31 33.19
N GLY A 458 3.62 8.37 32.94
CA GLY A 458 3.01 9.42 32.14
C GLY A 458 3.40 9.35 30.66
N LYS A 459 2.99 10.37 29.90
CA LYS A 459 3.28 10.47 28.47
C LYS A 459 4.73 10.88 28.24
N ILE A 460 5.40 10.19 27.33
CA ILE A 460 6.78 10.47 26.95
C ILE A 460 6.84 11.77 26.16
N ILE A 461 7.97 12.48 26.23
CA ILE A 461 8.19 13.66 25.39
C ILE A 461 8.12 13.29 23.91
N ASN A 462 7.42 14.09 23.12
CA ASN A 462 7.39 13.93 21.67
C ASN A 462 8.76 14.27 21.09
N ALA A 463 9.51 13.23 20.69
CA ALA A 463 10.86 13.33 20.15
C ALA A 463 10.92 13.88 18.71
N TYR A 464 9.78 14.01 18.03
CA TYR A 464 9.68 14.63 16.71
C TYR A 464 9.66 16.15 16.85
N LYS A 465 8.72 16.67 17.65
CA LYS A 465 8.51 18.10 17.91
C LYS A 465 9.62 18.76 18.75
N SER A 466 10.39 17.97 19.49
CA SER A 466 11.35 18.49 20.45
C SER A 466 12.77 18.38 19.94
N ARG A 467 13.56 19.45 20.15
CA ARG A 467 15.01 19.43 19.93
C ARG A 467 15.70 18.30 20.71
N GLU A 468 16.76 17.74 20.13
CA GLU A 468 17.49 16.60 20.70
C GLU A 468 17.96 16.87 22.14
N ASP A 469 18.49 18.06 22.45
CA ASP A 469 18.94 18.42 23.79
C ASP A 469 17.82 18.36 24.85
N LYS A 470 16.59 18.76 24.49
CA LYS A 470 15.41 18.66 25.37
C LYS A 470 14.95 17.21 25.54
N VAL A 471 15.00 16.41 24.48
CA VAL A 471 14.67 14.97 24.53
C VAL A 471 15.64 14.25 25.48
N LEU A 472 16.93 14.56 25.41
CA LEU A 472 17.96 13.98 26.27
C LEU A 472 17.93 14.47 27.72
N ALA A 473 17.31 15.61 27.99
CA ALA A 473 17.07 16.08 29.35
C ALA A 473 15.95 15.31 30.08
N ASN A 474 15.05 14.64 29.34
CA ASN A 474 13.91 13.94 29.91
C ASN A 474 14.32 12.68 30.72
N ASN A 475 13.74 12.49 31.91
CA ASN A 475 14.08 11.38 32.82
C ASN A 475 13.71 9.99 32.27
N GLU A 476 12.55 9.88 31.63
CA GLU A 476 12.03 8.62 31.08
C GLU A 476 12.90 8.19 29.89
N VAL A 477 13.22 9.13 29.01
CA VAL A 477 14.13 8.93 27.87
C VAL A 477 15.52 8.51 28.34
N ARG A 478 16.11 9.22 29.32
CA ARG A 478 17.42 8.84 29.88
C ARG A 478 17.40 7.45 30.51
N SER A 479 16.32 7.09 31.19
CA SER A 479 16.15 5.76 31.78
C SER A 479 16.14 4.68 30.70
N MET A 480 15.38 4.91 29.62
CA MET A 480 15.34 3.99 28.49
C MET A 480 16.70 3.86 27.80
N ILE A 481 17.37 4.97 27.47
CA ILE A 481 18.71 4.95 26.86
C ILE A 481 19.70 4.15 27.72
N SER A 482 19.66 4.36 29.05
CA SER A 482 20.53 3.63 29.98
C SER A 482 20.18 2.13 30.03
N ALA A 483 18.90 1.78 30.06
CA ALA A 483 18.46 0.39 30.07
C ALA A 483 18.91 -0.35 28.80
N VAL A 484 18.67 0.22 27.61
CA VAL A 484 19.03 -0.40 26.32
C VAL A 484 20.54 -0.52 26.14
N GLY A 485 21.29 0.53 26.50
CA GLY A 485 22.75 0.51 26.59
C GLY A 485 23.53 0.78 25.31
N ILE A 486 22.86 0.93 24.15
CA ILE A 486 23.52 1.07 22.83
C ILE A 486 24.00 2.48 22.48
N GLY A 487 23.57 3.52 23.20
CA GLY A 487 23.77 4.90 22.77
C GLY A 487 22.61 5.40 21.89
N ILE A 488 22.83 6.50 21.17
CA ILE A 488 21.81 7.20 20.35
C ILE A 488 22.47 7.93 19.17
N GLY A 489 21.75 8.10 18.07
CA GLY A 489 22.24 8.79 16.88
C GLY A 489 23.56 8.21 16.36
N GLU A 490 24.53 9.06 16.04
CA GLU A 490 25.86 8.65 15.53
C GLU A 490 26.68 7.77 16.49
N ASP A 491 26.40 7.85 17.79
CA ASP A 491 27.11 7.10 18.82
C ASP A 491 26.50 5.72 19.07
N LEU A 492 25.47 5.35 18.30
CA LEU A 492 24.75 4.11 18.45
C LEU A 492 25.65 2.95 18.04
N ASP A 493 25.76 1.98 18.94
CA ASP A 493 26.52 0.75 18.74
C ASP A 493 25.67 -0.44 19.19
N LEU A 494 25.09 -1.14 18.21
CA LEU A 494 24.24 -2.30 18.45
C LEU A 494 24.98 -3.46 19.11
N SER A 495 26.31 -3.55 18.99
CA SER A 495 27.09 -4.60 19.66
C SER A 495 27.04 -4.49 21.19
N LYS A 496 26.73 -3.29 21.72
CA LYS A 496 26.60 -3.01 23.15
C LYS A 496 25.19 -3.27 23.69
N ARG A 497 24.27 -3.80 22.87
CA ARG A 497 22.88 -4.03 23.28
C ARG A 497 22.82 -5.02 24.44
N ARG A 498 21.94 -4.73 25.40
CA ARG A 498 21.75 -5.59 26.58
C ARG A 498 20.63 -6.61 26.39
N TYR A 499 19.69 -6.31 25.49
CA TYR A 499 18.51 -7.10 25.22
C TYR A 499 18.40 -7.31 23.71
N GLY A 500 18.15 -8.55 23.29
CA GLY A 500 17.94 -8.92 21.89
C GLY A 500 16.56 -8.48 21.39
N ARG A 501 15.60 -8.30 22.31
CA ARG A 501 14.25 -7.80 22.02
C ARG A 501 13.86 -6.67 22.96
N ILE A 502 13.31 -5.60 22.40
CA ILE A 502 12.64 -4.54 23.14
C ILE A 502 11.17 -4.60 22.81
N VAL A 503 10.33 -4.89 23.80
CA VAL A 503 8.89 -5.10 23.64
C VAL A 503 8.14 -3.93 24.26
N ILE A 504 7.38 -3.21 23.44
CA ILE A 504 6.45 -2.17 23.87
C ILE A 504 5.15 -2.87 24.29
N MET A 505 4.77 -2.74 25.56
CA MET A 505 3.58 -3.37 26.12
C MET A 505 2.72 -2.28 26.79
N THR A 506 1.76 -1.76 26.03
CA THR A 506 0.83 -0.69 26.43
C THR A 506 -0.60 -1.23 26.44
N ASP A 507 -1.50 -0.50 27.10
CA ASP A 507 -2.92 -0.87 27.10
C ASP A 507 -3.55 -0.74 25.70
N ALA A 508 -4.66 -1.45 25.50
CA ALA A 508 -5.44 -1.47 24.25
C ALA A 508 -6.46 -0.33 24.19
N ASP A 509 -6.13 0.80 24.81
CA ASP A 509 -6.96 2.00 24.86
C ASP A 509 -6.31 3.18 24.10
N VAL A 510 -6.92 4.36 24.23
CA VAL A 510 -6.47 5.58 23.56
C VAL A 510 -5.13 6.08 24.11
N ASP A 511 -4.90 5.96 25.42
CA ASP A 511 -3.68 6.44 26.07
C ASP A 511 -2.49 5.52 25.80
N GLY A 512 -2.69 4.21 25.83
CA GLY A 512 -1.70 3.21 25.43
C GLY A 512 -1.34 3.31 23.96
N SER A 513 -2.31 3.56 23.08
CA SER A 513 -2.04 3.85 21.66
C SER A 513 -1.20 5.12 21.46
N HIS A 514 -1.43 6.15 22.28
CA HIS A 514 -0.64 7.38 22.26
C HIS A 514 0.80 7.13 22.75
N ILE A 515 0.98 6.43 23.87
CA ILE A 515 2.31 6.10 24.40
C ILE A 515 3.09 5.22 23.43
N ARG A 516 2.44 4.23 22.83
CA ARG A 516 3.03 3.39 21.78
C ARG A 516 3.52 4.23 20.62
N THR A 517 2.72 5.20 20.16
CA THR A 517 3.11 6.11 19.07
C THR A 517 4.32 6.97 19.45
N LEU A 518 4.36 7.52 20.66
CA LEU A 518 5.51 8.30 21.16
C LEU A 518 6.78 7.46 21.26
N LEU A 519 6.68 6.21 21.72
CA LEU A 519 7.81 5.27 21.79
C LEU A 519 8.34 4.91 20.41
N LEU A 520 7.45 4.58 19.47
CA LEU A 520 7.83 4.29 18.09
C LEU A 520 8.51 5.49 17.44
N THR A 521 7.98 6.70 17.67
CA THR A 521 8.58 7.95 17.21
C THR A 521 9.99 8.13 17.79
N PHE A 522 10.17 7.88 19.09
CA PHE A 522 11.47 7.96 19.74
C PHE A 522 12.47 6.96 19.15
N PHE A 523 12.10 5.69 19.02
CA PHE A 523 13.00 4.66 18.48
C PHE A 523 13.37 4.95 17.04
N TYR A 524 12.39 5.33 16.21
CA TYR A 524 12.62 5.74 14.83
C TYR A 524 13.64 6.89 14.73
N ARG A 525 13.47 7.94 15.56
CA ARG A 525 14.31 9.15 15.50
C ARG A 525 15.69 8.99 16.13
N GLN A 526 15.79 8.29 17.26
CA GLN A 526 16.98 8.30 18.12
C GLN A 526 17.77 7.00 18.10
N MET A 527 17.11 5.88 17.74
CA MET A 527 17.68 4.53 17.72
C MET A 527 17.30 3.79 16.43
N TYR A 528 17.49 4.45 15.28
CA TYR A 528 17.05 3.96 13.98
C TYR A 528 17.53 2.53 13.69
N ASP A 529 18.82 2.24 13.87
CA ASP A 529 19.39 0.92 13.57
C ASP A 529 18.78 -0.21 14.39
N LEU A 530 18.30 0.10 15.60
CA LEU A 530 17.60 -0.87 16.44
C LEU A 530 16.25 -1.29 15.81
N VAL A 531 15.55 -0.34 15.20
CA VAL A 531 14.30 -0.59 14.47
C VAL A 531 14.60 -1.28 13.13
N ALA A 532 15.58 -0.77 12.38
CA ALA A 532 15.95 -1.29 11.07
C ALA A 532 16.43 -2.75 11.14
N GLN A 533 17.14 -3.14 12.20
CA GLN A 533 17.56 -4.53 12.44
C GLN A 533 16.49 -5.40 13.13
N GLY A 534 15.28 -4.86 13.35
CA GLY A 534 14.13 -5.65 13.81
C GLY A 534 14.20 -6.08 15.28
N HIS A 535 14.79 -5.26 16.15
CA HIS A 535 14.87 -5.53 17.59
C HIS A 535 13.71 -4.93 18.40
N VAL A 536 12.87 -4.08 17.79
CA VAL A 536 11.72 -3.46 18.45
C VAL A 536 10.45 -4.24 18.10
N TYR A 537 9.67 -4.54 19.12
CA TYR A 537 8.44 -5.32 19.04
C TYR A 537 7.31 -4.61 19.77
N VAL A 538 6.08 -4.87 19.37
CA VAL A 538 4.86 -4.46 20.09
C VAL A 538 4.17 -5.73 20.55
N ALA A 539 3.85 -5.83 21.84
CA ALA A 539 3.08 -6.94 22.38
C ALA A 539 1.64 -6.89 21.85
N GLN A 540 1.05 -8.06 21.58
CA GLN A 540 -0.36 -8.20 21.22
C GLN A 540 -1.08 -8.98 22.33
N PRO A 541 -1.49 -8.31 23.41
CA PRO A 541 -2.34 -8.95 24.41
C PRO A 541 -3.67 -9.37 23.78
N PRO A 542 -4.32 -10.43 24.29
CA PRO A 542 -5.58 -10.89 23.73
C PRO A 542 -6.70 -9.87 23.95
N LEU A 543 -7.58 -9.72 22.95
CA LEU A 543 -8.75 -8.84 23.03
C LEU A 543 -9.91 -9.50 23.78
N PHE A 544 -10.04 -10.82 23.68
CA PHE A 544 -11.11 -11.59 24.32
C PHE A 544 -10.59 -12.74 25.17
N ARG A 545 -11.26 -12.97 26.29
CA ARG A 545 -11.24 -14.24 27.03
C ARG A 545 -12.57 -14.95 26.82
N VAL A 546 -12.49 -16.16 26.28
CA VAL A 546 -13.61 -17.04 26.00
C VAL A 546 -13.61 -18.17 27.03
N LEU A 547 -14.61 -18.21 27.89
CA LEU A 547 -14.79 -19.28 28.87
C LEU A 547 -15.80 -20.30 28.38
N GLN A 548 -15.40 -21.57 28.34
CA GLN A 548 -16.27 -22.72 28.10
C GLN A 548 -16.21 -23.65 29.32
N GLY A 549 -17.22 -23.57 30.19
CA GLY A 549 -17.20 -24.27 31.48
C GLY A 549 -16.05 -23.77 32.36
N LYS A 550 -15.02 -24.61 32.56
CA LYS A 550 -13.80 -24.27 33.32
C LYS A 550 -12.60 -23.92 32.44
N ASN A 551 -12.67 -24.15 31.13
CA ASN A 551 -11.56 -23.91 30.21
C ASN A 551 -11.62 -22.47 29.70
N ALA A 552 -10.51 -21.74 29.85
CA ALA A 552 -10.32 -20.42 29.28
C ALA A 552 -9.51 -20.52 27.99
N LYS A 553 -9.97 -19.83 26.94
CA LYS A 553 -9.23 -19.61 25.71
C LYS A 553 -9.13 -18.11 25.46
N TYR A 554 -8.01 -17.65 24.91
CA TYR A 554 -7.76 -16.25 24.60
C TYR A 554 -7.76 -16.04 23.09
N VAL A 555 -8.33 -14.93 22.63
CA VAL A 555 -8.48 -14.60 21.21
C VAL A 555 -7.98 -13.18 20.98
N GLN A 556 -7.15 -12.98 19.96
CA GLN A 556 -6.39 -11.73 19.78
C GLN A 556 -7.13 -10.68 18.96
N THR A 557 -7.91 -11.11 17.97
CA THR A 557 -8.58 -10.18 17.03
C THR A 557 -10.06 -10.47 16.88
N GLU A 558 -10.83 -9.49 16.42
CA GLU A 558 -12.24 -9.70 16.07
C GLU A 558 -12.43 -10.68 14.90
N GLU A 559 -11.54 -10.65 13.90
CA GLU A 559 -11.61 -11.57 12.76
C GLU A 559 -11.35 -13.01 13.17
N GLU A 560 -10.36 -13.22 14.05
CA GLU A 560 -10.11 -14.53 14.65
C GLU A 560 -11.31 -14.97 15.49
N MET A 561 -11.92 -14.08 16.26
CA MET A 561 -13.13 -14.39 17.03
C MET A 561 -14.29 -14.80 16.12
N LYS A 562 -14.55 -14.03 15.05
CA LYS A 562 -15.59 -14.37 14.05
C LYS A 562 -15.32 -15.72 13.40
N THR A 563 -14.07 -16.02 13.07
CA THR A 563 -13.65 -17.29 12.46
C THR A 563 -13.83 -18.45 13.45
N GLN A 564 -13.37 -18.32 14.68
CA GLN A 564 -13.52 -19.36 15.71
C GLN A 564 -15.00 -19.63 16.05
N LEU A 565 -15.82 -18.58 16.11
CA LEU A 565 -17.26 -18.72 16.30
C LEU A 565 -17.92 -19.41 15.10
N LEU A 566 -17.47 -19.08 13.88
CA LEU A 566 -17.95 -19.74 12.67
C LEU A 566 -17.58 -21.23 12.65
N GLU A 567 -16.31 -21.58 12.87
CA GLU A 567 -15.83 -22.97 12.95
C GLU A 567 -16.56 -23.78 14.04
N ARG A 568 -16.72 -23.19 15.24
CA ARG A 568 -17.46 -23.81 16.34
C ARG A 568 -18.95 -23.96 16.05
N GLY A 569 -19.52 -23.07 15.22
CA GLY A 569 -20.87 -23.19 14.71
C GLY A 569 -20.98 -24.33 13.70
N LEU A 570 -20.08 -24.35 12.70
CA LEU A 570 -20.06 -25.30 11.59
C LEU A 570 -20.02 -26.76 12.03
N GLY A 571 -19.27 -27.08 13.09
CA GLY A 571 -19.08 -28.46 13.55
C GLY A 571 -20.35 -29.19 13.99
N ASP A 572 -21.41 -28.46 14.37
CA ASP A 572 -22.65 -29.05 14.92
C ASP A 572 -23.92 -28.59 14.17
N CYS A 573 -23.78 -27.80 13.11
CA CYS A 573 -24.93 -27.24 12.39
C CYS A 573 -25.30 -28.09 11.17
N VAL A 574 -26.60 -28.34 11.01
CA VAL A 574 -27.19 -28.92 9.81
C VAL A 574 -28.16 -27.89 9.23
N LEU A 575 -27.99 -27.54 7.96
CA LEU A 575 -28.95 -26.73 7.25
C LEU A 575 -30.02 -27.63 6.63
N ASP A 576 -31.28 -27.39 6.96
CA ASP A 576 -32.44 -27.99 6.32
C ASP A 576 -33.02 -27.01 5.29
N ALA A 577 -33.03 -27.42 4.02
CA ALA A 577 -33.55 -26.61 2.92
C ALA A 577 -35.07 -26.66 2.76
N GLY A 578 -35.78 -27.42 3.62
CA GLY A 578 -37.24 -27.49 3.63
C GLY A 578 -37.85 -28.42 2.58
N ASP A 579 -37.04 -28.94 1.66
CA ASP A 579 -37.40 -29.92 0.63
C ASP A 579 -36.87 -31.35 0.92
N GLY A 580 -36.28 -31.54 2.11
CA GLY A 580 -35.62 -32.78 2.52
C GLY A 580 -34.12 -32.82 2.23
N HIS A 581 -33.55 -31.80 1.58
CA HIS A 581 -32.11 -31.63 1.41
C HIS A 581 -31.47 -31.11 2.70
N LEU A 582 -30.62 -31.93 3.30
CA LEU A 582 -29.84 -31.59 4.49
C LEU A 582 -28.37 -31.37 4.11
N VAL A 583 -27.79 -30.27 4.61
CA VAL A 583 -26.39 -29.92 4.36
C VAL A 583 -25.62 -29.84 5.68
N ASP A 584 -24.61 -30.68 5.81
CA ASP A 584 -23.76 -30.83 6.99
C ASP A 584 -22.28 -31.03 6.62
N GLY A 585 -21.41 -31.10 7.63
CA GLY A 585 -19.98 -31.41 7.47
C GLY A 585 -19.24 -30.51 6.49
N GLU A 586 -18.39 -31.10 5.63
CA GLU A 586 -17.60 -30.38 4.63
C GLU A 586 -18.45 -29.58 3.63
N LYS A 587 -19.66 -30.08 3.30
CA LYS A 587 -20.57 -29.37 2.38
C LYS A 587 -21.11 -28.09 3.01
N MET A 588 -21.39 -28.11 4.31
CA MET A 588 -21.84 -26.94 5.07
C MET A 588 -20.73 -25.90 5.19
N GLU A 589 -19.48 -26.32 5.42
CA GLU A 589 -18.33 -25.43 5.39
C GLU A 589 -18.15 -24.78 4.01
N LYS A 590 -18.18 -25.57 2.94
CA LYS A 590 -18.09 -25.06 1.56
C LYS A 590 -19.22 -24.07 1.28
N LEU A 591 -20.47 -24.42 1.63
CA LEU A 591 -21.63 -23.56 1.46
C LEU A 591 -21.46 -22.22 2.17
N CYS A 592 -21.09 -22.24 3.44
CA CYS A 592 -20.93 -21.01 4.22
C CYS A 592 -19.84 -20.10 3.65
N ARG A 593 -18.70 -20.68 3.20
CA ARG A 593 -17.61 -19.92 2.57
C ARG A 593 -18.03 -19.33 1.22
N THR A 594 -18.73 -20.11 0.40
CA THR A 594 -19.26 -19.66 -0.91
C THR A 594 -20.28 -18.53 -0.72
N VAL A 595 -21.22 -18.67 0.22
CA VAL A 595 -22.23 -17.65 0.54
C VAL A 595 -21.59 -16.37 1.08
N ALA A 596 -20.63 -16.48 2.00
CA ALA A 596 -19.93 -15.30 2.53
C ALA A 596 -19.19 -14.53 1.42
N SER A 597 -18.59 -15.24 0.46
CA SER A 597 -17.90 -14.63 -0.68
C SER A 597 -18.88 -14.03 -1.71
N LEU A 598 -20.04 -14.68 -1.90
CA LEU A 598 -21.12 -14.17 -2.74
C LEU A 598 -21.68 -12.87 -2.18
N GLU A 599 -21.88 -12.78 -0.87
CA GLU A 599 -22.41 -11.59 -0.20
C GLU A 599 -21.55 -10.36 -0.50
N ASP A 600 -20.23 -10.47 -0.41
CA ASP A 600 -19.31 -9.37 -0.73
C ASP A 600 -19.48 -8.89 -2.20
N ALA A 601 -19.61 -9.82 -3.15
CA ALA A 601 -19.78 -9.50 -4.57
C ALA A 601 -21.18 -8.93 -4.88
N ILE A 602 -22.22 -9.44 -4.21
CA ILE A 602 -23.61 -8.97 -4.34
C ILE A 602 -23.74 -7.55 -3.79
N VAL A 603 -23.17 -7.26 -2.62
CA VAL A 603 -23.16 -5.91 -2.06
C VAL A 603 -22.48 -4.92 -3.00
N ALA A 604 -21.40 -5.32 -3.67
CA ALA A 604 -20.74 -4.49 -4.68
C ALA A 604 -21.63 -4.24 -5.91
N LEU A 605 -22.38 -5.25 -6.38
CA LEU A 605 -23.37 -5.10 -7.46
C LEU A 605 -24.54 -4.18 -7.06
N GLU A 606 -25.08 -4.36 -5.85
CA GLU A 606 -26.19 -3.57 -5.31
C GLU A 606 -25.81 -2.09 -5.13
N ARG A 607 -24.54 -1.79 -4.78
CA ARG A 607 -24.01 -0.42 -4.74
C ARG A 607 -24.03 0.30 -6.09
N ARG A 608 -24.02 -0.44 -7.21
CA ARG A 608 -24.21 0.13 -8.57
C ARG A 608 -25.68 0.35 -8.93
N GLY A 609 -26.60 0.11 -7.99
CA GLY A 609 -28.04 0.20 -8.21
C GLY A 609 -28.64 -1.02 -8.90
N ILE A 610 -27.87 -2.10 -9.06
CA ILE A 610 -28.34 -3.34 -9.69
C ILE A 610 -28.74 -4.32 -8.58
N SER A 611 -30.04 -4.45 -8.34
CA SER A 611 -30.56 -5.44 -7.38
C SER A 611 -30.33 -6.87 -7.89
N LEU A 612 -29.84 -7.77 -7.02
CA LEU A 612 -29.68 -9.19 -7.35
C LEU A 612 -30.99 -9.81 -7.84
N LYS A 613 -32.13 -9.46 -7.21
CA LYS A 613 -33.47 -9.95 -7.58
C LYS A 613 -33.80 -9.65 -9.04
N ILE A 614 -33.60 -8.40 -9.46
CA ILE A 614 -33.88 -7.96 -10.83
C ILE A 614 -32.85 -8.55 -11.81
N HIS A 615 -31.60 -8.71 -11.38
CA HIS A 615 -30.56 -9.27 -12.24
C HIS A 615 -30.73 -10.78 -12.47
N ALA A 616 -31.21 -11.51 -11.45
CA ALA A 616 -31.53 -12.93 -11.54
C ALA A 616 -32.58 -13.24 -12.61
N GLU A 617 -33.57 -12.37 -12.83
CA GLU A 617 -34.56 -12.50 -13.90
C GLU A 617 -33.94 -12.51 -15.31
N ARG A 618 -32.69 -12.03 -15.45
CA ARG A 618 -31.95 -11.99 -16.72
C ARG A 618 -30.99 -13.17 -16.88
N GLN A 619 -30.96 -14.11 -15.94
CA GLN A 619 -30.08 -15.28 -16.00
C GLN A 619 -30.37 -16.09 -17.27
N ASP A 620 -29.31 -16.50 -17.96
CA ASP A 620 -29.44 -17.37 -19.13
C ASP A 620 -30.00 -18.74 -18.70
N PRO A 621 -31.11 -19.22 -19.27
CA PRO A 621 -31.77 -20.44 -18.83
C PRO A 621 -30.99 -21.73 -19.14
N THR A 622 -29.99 -21.66 -20.02
CA THR A 622 -29.18 -22.82 -20.45
C THR A 622 -27.86 -22.87 -19.70
N THR A 623 -27.15 -21.74 -19.63
CA THR A 623 -25.82 -21.66 -19.02
C THR A 623 -25.88 -21.31 -17.53
N LEU A 624 -27.03 -20.83 -17.04
CA LEU A 624 -27.24 -20.34 -15.68
C LEU A 624 -26.31 -19.18 -15.30
N LYS A 625 -25.78 -18.45 -16.29
CA LYS A 625 -24.95 -17.28 -16.07
C LYS A 625 -25.79 -16.01 -16.09
N LEU A 626 -25.45 -15.10 -15.19
CA LEU A 626 -25.94 -13.73 -15.20
C LEU A 626 -25.22 -12.92 -16.30
N PRO A 627 -25.91 -11.99 -16.98
CA PRO A 627 -25.31 -11.13 -17.99
C PRO A 627 -24.18 -10.25 -17.43
N VAL A 628 -23.00 -10.33 -18.03
CA VAL A 628 -21.82 -9.56 -17.63
C VAL A 628 -21.78 -8.19 -18.34
N TYR A 629 -22.34 -8.10 -19.54
CA TYR A 629 -22.33 -6.90 -20.36
C TYR A 629 -23.70 -6.23 -20.36
N HIS A 630 -23.75 -4.96 -19.97
CA HIS A 630 -24.90 -4.06 -20.09
C HIS A 630 -24.62 -3.04 -21.18
N VAL A 631 -25.38 -3.10 -22.26
CA VAL A 631 -25.09 -2.39 -23.51
C VAL A 631 -26.22 -1.45 -23.83
N PHE A 632 -25.87 -0.20 -24.11
CA PHE A 632 -26.81 0.84 -24.51
C PHE A 632 -26.57 1.19 -25.98
N LEU A 633 -27.62 1.12 -26.78
CA LEU A 633 -27.62 1.63 -28.15
C LEU A 633 -28.61 2.79 -28.22
N GLY A 634 -28.11 4.02 -28.04
CA GLY A 634 -28.97 5.18 -27.80
C GLY A 634 -29.70 5.08 -26.46
N TYR A 635 -31.02 4.92 -26.48
CA TYR A 635 -31.86 4.75 -25.28
C TYR A 635 -32.28 3.30 -25.01
N GLU A 636 -31.93 2.38 -25.92
CA GLU A 636 -32.27 0.96 -25.78
C GLU A 636 -31.20 0.22 -24.99
N GLU A 637 -31.63 -0.64 -24.08
CA GLU A 637 -30.75 -1.44 -23.23
C GLU A 637 -30.77 -2.92 -23.64
N TYR A 638 -29.58 -3.50 -23.70
CA TYR A 638 -29.33 -4.89 -24.07
C TYR A 638 -28.39 -5.53 -23.04
N TRP A 639 -28.53 -6.83 -22.82
CA TRP A 639 -27.77 -7.57 -21.82
C TRP A 639 -27.20 -8.84 -22.44
N PHE A 640 -25.91 -9.10 -22.24
CA PHE A 640 -25.22 -10.26 -22.81
C PHE A 640 -24.38 -10.98 -21.76
N SER A 641 -24.39 -12.31 -21.82
CA SER A 641 -23.63 -13.17 -20.91
C SER A 641 -22.22 -13.41 -21.43
N GLY A 642 -22.06 -13.48 -22.76
CA GLY A 642 -20.77 -13.69 -23.42
C GLY A 642 -20.34 -12.54 -24.32
N ARG A 643 -19.03 -12.38 -24.50
CA ARG A 643 -18.46 -11.38 -25.42
C ARG A 643 -18.81 -11.70 -26.88
N ASP A 644 -18.83 -12.98 -27.25
CA ASP A 644 -19.15 -13.38 -28.63
C ASP A 644 -20.61 -13.08 -29.02
N GLU A 645 -21.54 -13.12 -28.06
CA GLU A 645 -22.94 -12.72 -28.25
C GLU A 645 -23.03 -11.22 -28.50
N LEU A 646 -22.32 -10.42 -27.70
CA LEU A 646 -22.22 -8.97 -27.87
C LEU A 646 -21.61 -8.61 -29.23
N ASP A 647 -20.50 -9.25 -29.61
CA ASP A 647 -19.84 -8.97 -30.89
C ASP A 647 -20.75 -9.33 -32.08
N SER A 648 -21.51 -10.44 -31.97
CA SER A 648 -22.49 -10.83 -32.99
C SER A 648 -23.63 -9.82 -33.10
N PHE A 649 -24.14 -9.32 -31.97
CA PHE A 649 -25.14 -8.26 -31.93
C PHE A 649 -24.63 -6.97 -32.57
N VAL A 650 -23.41 -6.53 -32.23
CA VAL A 650 -22.78 -5.34 -32.82
C VAL A 650 -22.66 -5.51 -34.34
N ALA A 651 -22.14 -6.64 -34.82
CA ALA A 651 -22.00 -6.91 -36.24
C ALA A 651 -23.36 -6.90 -36.98
N GLU A 652 -24.42 -7.42 -36.37
CA GLU A 652 -25.77 -7.39 -36.93
C GLU A 652 -26.32 -5.95 -37.02
N GLN A 653 -26.12 -5.14 -35.98
CA GLN A 653 -26.56 -3.74 -35.96
C GLN A 653 -25.79 -2.90 -36.99
N GLU A 654 -24.48 -3.09 -37.10
CA GLU A 654 -23.65 -2.43 -38.12
C GLU A 654 -24.09 -2.81 -39.54
N ALA A 655 -24.39 -4.09 -39.78
CA ALA A 655 -24.93 -4.55 -41.06
C ALA A 655 -26.28 -3.91 -41.39
N LYS A 656 -27.16 -3.72 -40.40
CA LYS A 656 -28.46 -3.03 -40.57
C LYS A 656 -28.30 -1.54 -40.86
N LEU A 657 -27.35 -0.88 -40.19
CA LEU A 657 -27.11 0.56 -40.30
C LEU A 657 -26.26 0.93 -41.52
N GLY A 658 -25.54 -0.03 -42.10
CA GLY A 658 -24.65 0.17 -43.25
C GLY A 658 -23.39 0.98 -42.93
N HIS A 659 -23.08 1.18 -41.65
CA HIS A 659 -21.88 1.86 -41.16
C HIS A 659 -21.50 1.33 -39.77
N GLU A 660 -20.23 1.50 -39.40
CA GLU A 660 -19.72 1.08 -38.08
C GLU A 660 -20.35 1.90 -36.96
N LEU A 661 -20.65 1.23 -35.84
CA LEU A 661 -21.19 1.88 -34.65
C LEU A 661 -20.10 2.69 -33.96
N ARG A 662 -20.46 3.91 -33.54
CA ARG A 662 -19.58 4.76 -32.75
C ARG A 662 -19.67 4.41 -31.27
N ILE A 663 -18.53 4.10 -30.67
CA ILE A 663 -18.44 3.87 -29.23
C ILE A 663 -18.46 5.22 -28.52
N ASP A 664 -19.30 5.33 -27.49
CA ASP A 664 -19.33 6.53 -26.65
C ASP A 664 -18.06 6.60 -25.80
N GLY A 665 -17.12 7.45 -26.23
CA GLY A 665 -15.82 7.62 -25.58
C GLY A 665 -15.86 8.35 -24.24
N SER A 666 -17.05 8.72 -23.72
CA SER A 666 -17.18 9.34 -22.40
C SER A 666 -17.22 8.30 -21.29
N THR A 667 -16.06 7.89 -20.80
CA THR A 667 -15.95 7.22 -19.50
C THR A 667 -15.72 8.25 -18.38
N ILE A 668 -16.73 8.37 -17.50
CA ILE A 668 -16.69 8.73 -16.07
C ILE A 668 -16.30 10.18 -15.66
N ALA A 669 -15.62 10.99 -16.47
CA ALA A 669 -15.08 12.28 -15.98
C ALA A 669 -16.00 13.52 -16.07
N GLU A 670 -17.12 13.49 -16.82
CA GLU A 670 -17.93 14.70 -17.07
C GLU A 670 -19.33 14.71 -16.42
N SER A 671 -19.77 13.62 -15.79
CA SER A 671 -21.14 13.52 -15.27
C SER A 671 -21.34 14.00 -13.81
N SER A 672 -20.31 14.52 -13.12
CA SER A 672 -20.43 14.91 -11.71
C SER A 672 -20.62 16.42 -11.44
N ASN A 673 -20.68 17.28 -12.46
CA ASN A 673 -20.85 18.75 -12.26
C ASN A 673 -22.11 19.36 -12.89
N ALA A 674 -23.07 18.55 -13.34
CA ALA A 674 -24.32 19.04 -13.94
C ALA A 674 -25.52 18.92 -12.99
N THR A 675 -25.42 19.49 -11.80
CA THR A 675 -26.58 19.92 -11.01
C THR A 675 -26.20 21.19 -10.25
N GLU A 676 -27.13 22.15 -10.25
CA GLU A 676 -27.04 23.50 -9.68
C GLU A 676 -26.30 24.57 -10.51
N ASN A 677 -26.93 25.02 -11.60
CA ASN A 677 -27.52 26.37 -11.63
C ASN A 677 -28.25 26.60 -12.95
N GLY A 678 -29.58 26.71 -12.87
CA GLY A 678 -30.40 27.12 -13.99
C GLY A 678 -30.16 28.58 -14.33
N GLN A 679 -29.52 28.84 -15.47
CA GLN A 679 -29.70 30.08 -16.23
C GLN A 679 -29.46 29.81 -17.72
N SER A 680 -30.57 29.79 -18.44
CA SER A 680 -30.63 29.81 -19.90
C SER A 680 -29.91 31.06 -20.42
N THR A 681 -28.86 30.88 -21.20
CA THR A 681 -28.38 31.90 -22.14
C THR A 681 -28.32 31.29 -23.53
N ASN A 682 -29.21 31.78 -24.40
CA ASN A 682 -29.20 31.49 -25.83
C ASN A 682 -27.95 32.09 -26.46
N GLY A 683 -27.08 31.23 -26.99
CA GLY A 683 -25.97 31.61 -27.85
C GLY A 683 -25.94 30.68 -29.06
N GLU A 684 -26.39 31.19 -30.20
CA GLU A 684 -26.27 30.54 -31.51
C GLU A 684 -24.79 30.35 -31.85
N ALA A 685 -24.38 29.11 -32.12
CA ALA A 685 -23.10 28.79 -32.75
C ALA A 685 -23.36 27.87 -33.94
N ALA A 686 -22.83 28.30 -35.08
CA ALA A 686 -23.08 27.77 -36.41
C ALA A 686 -22.31 26.46 -36.69
N GLY A 687 -23.01 25.55 -37.37
CA GLY A 687 -22.48 24.68 -38.43
C GLY A 687 -21.29 23.76 -38.14
N SER A 688 -21.57 22.56 -37.61
CA SER A 688 -20.89 21.35 -38.07
C SER A 688 -21.90 20.20 -38.17
N GLU A 689 -21.76 19.38 -39.20
CA GLU A 689 -22.70 18.30 -39.54
C GLU A 689 -22.90 17.33 -38.37
N THR A 690 -24.12 17.32 -37.84
CA THR A 690 -24.57 16.40 -36.79
C THR A 690 -24.74 15.00 -37.39
N SER A 691 -23.77 14.11 -37.17
CA SER A 691 -23.91 12.68 -37.49
C SER A 691 -24.94 12.02 -36.55
N ARG A 692 -26.16 11.81 -37.05
CA ARG A 692 -27.33 11.25 -36.33
C ARG A 692 -27.34 9.70 -36.26
N GLY A 693 -26.27 9.07 -35.81
CA GLY A 693 -26.24 7.62 -35.52
C GLY A 693 -26.43 7.33 -34.03
N PRO A 694 -27.07 6.21 -33.63
CA PRO A 694 -27.13 5.80 -32.22
C PRO A 694 -25.71 5.49 -31.72
N LYS A 695 -25.36 6.01 -30.54
CA LYS A 695 -24.08 5.72 -29.88
C LYS A 695 -24.16 4.39 -29.14
N LEU A 696 -23.09 3.61 -29.20
CA LEU A 696 -22.92 2.36 -28.48
C LEU A 696 -22.14 2.60 -27.19
N ARG A 697 -22.72 2.28 -26.03
CA ARG A 697 -22.03 2.30 -24.73
C ARG A 697 -22.07 0.90 -24.14
N ILE A 698 -20.90 0.33 -23.85
CA ILE A 698 -20.75 -0.99 -23.24
C ILE A 698 -20.30 -0.78 -21.80
N VAL A 699 -21.09 -1.25 -20.84
CA VAL A 699 -20.75 -1.29 -19.42
C VAL A 699 -20.54 -2.74 -19.04
N GLU A 700 -19.35 -3.05 -18.54
CA GLU A 700 -19.05 -4.39 -18.06
C GLU A 700 -19.13 -4.45 -16.54
N LEU A 701 -19.81 -5.47 -16.03
CA LEU A 701 -20.02 -5.72 -14.61
C LEU A 701 -19.03 -6.79 -14.13
N HIS A 702 -17.80 -6.39 -13.84
CA HIS A 702 -16.74 -7.31 -13.41
C HIS A 702 -17.11 -8.10 -12.14
N GLU A 703 -17.93 -7.52 -11.26
CA GLU A 703 -18.49 -8.18 -10.08
C GLU A 703 -19.30 -9.43 -10.46
N VAL A 704 -20.03 -9.37 -11.58
CA VAL A 704 -20.87 -10.47 -12.09
C VAL A 704 -20.02 -11.65 -12.55
N ARG A 705 -18.78 -11.46 -13.01
CA ARG A 705 -17.84 -12.57 -13.30
C ARG A 705 -17.55 -13.38 -12.03
N THR A 706 -17.34 -12.68 -10.91
CA THR A 706 -17.11 -13.31 -9.60
C THR A 706 -18.38 -14.00 -9.10
N VAL A 707 -19.54 -13.33 -9.22
CA VAL A 707 -20.84 -13.91 -8.87
C VAL A 707 -21.11 -15.18 -9.68
N ASN A 708 -20.95 -15.16 -11.01
CA ASN A 708 -21.16 -16.33 -11.86
C ASN A 708 -20.26 -17.52 -11.48
N THR A 709 -19.00 -17.25 -11.12
CA THR A 709 -18.06 -18.29 -10.65
C THR A 709 -18.57 -18.91 -9.35
N LEU A 710 -18.96 -18.09 -8.38
CA LEU A 710 -19.45 -18.58 -7.08
C LEU A 710 -20.86 -19.20 -7.15
N LEU A 711 -21.71 -18.77 -8.09
CA LEU A 711 -23.00 -19.38 -8.36
C LEU A 711 -22.84 -20.80 -8.93
N ALA A 712 -21.79 -21.07 -9.71
CA ALA A 712 -21.47 -22.42 -10.15
C ALA A 712 -21.09 -23.31 -8.95
N ASP A 713 -20.30 -22.80 -8.00
CA ASP A 713 -20.01 -23.49 -6.75
C ASP A 713 -21.27 -23.73 -5.90
N LEU A 714 -22.15 -22.73 -5.79
CA LEU A 714 -23.43 -22.84 -5.08
C LEU A 714 -24.34 -23.89 -5.73
N SER A 715 -24.39 -23.94 -7.06
CA SER A 715 -25.13 -24.94 -7.82
C SER A 715 -24.60 -26.34 -7.59
N SER A 716 -23.27 -26.51 -7.45
CA SER A 716 -22.66 -27.80 -7.09
C SER A 716 -23.09 -28.33 -5.70
N LEU A 717 -23.61 -27.44 -4.84
CA LEU A 717 -24.13 -27.74 -3.51
C LEU A 717 -25.65 -27.94 -3.47
N GLY A 718 -26.32 -27.84 -4.63
CA GLY A 718 -27.77 -28.04 -4.77
C GLY A 718 -28.62 -26.78 -4.58
N PHE A 719 -28.03 -25.59 -4.61
CA PHE A 719 -28.76 -24.33 -4.45
C PHE A 719 -28.70 -23.47 -5.71
N SER A 720 -29.82 -22.84 -6.09
CA SER A 720 -29.89 -21.86 -7.16
C SER A 720 -29.67 -20.43 -6.63
N ILE A 721 -29.62 -19.47 -7.55
CA ILE A 721 -29.59 -18.03 -7.22
C ILE A 721 -30.79 -17.60 -6.35
N ASP A 722 -31.95 -18.25 -6.50
CA ASP A 722 -33.14 -17.93 -5.72
C ASP A 722 -32.93 -18.15 -4.22
N ALA A 723 -32.00 -19.03 -3.85
CA ALA A 723 -31.66 -19.27 -2.45
C ALA A 723 -31.02 -18.05 -1.76
N LEU A 724 -30.54 -17.08 -2.54
CA LEU A 724 -29.93 -15.83 -2.06
C LEU A 724 -30.91 -14.65 -2.03
N ILE A 725 -32.13 -14.83 -2.54
CA ILE A 725 -33.11 -13.75 -2.70
C ILE A 725 -34.23 -13.95 -1.67
N PRO A 726 -34.53 -12.94 -0.83
CA PRO A 726 -35.68 -12.98 0.06
C PRO A 726 -36.99 -13.09 -0.74
N GLU A 727 -37.86 -14.05 -0.38
CA GLU A 727 -39.19 -14.17 -0.97
C GLU A 727 -40.19 -13.24 -0.26
N ASP A 728 -41.00 -12.51 -1.04
CA ASP A 728 -42.12 -11.71 -0.51
C ASP A 728 -43.28 -12.64 -0.08
N ARG A 729 -43.17 -13.21 1.12
CA ARG A 729 -44.14 -14.18 1.65
C ARG A 729 -45.28 -13.49 2.40
N THR A 730 -46.31 -13.03 1.70
CA THR A 730 -47.58 -12.65 2.35
C THR A 730 -48.39 -13.90 2.68
N GLY A 731 -48.45 -14.29 3.97
CA GLY A 731 -49.40 -15.29 4.48
C GLY A 731 -48.88 -16.73 4.66
N LEU A 732 -47.57 -16.98 4.56
CA LEU A 732 -46.94 -18.25 4.96
C LEU A 732 -46.31 -18.09 6.35
N GLU A 733 -46.66 -18.97 7.29
CA GLU A 733 -46.00 -19.05 8.60
C GLU A 733 -44.81 -20.02 8.53
N GLY A 734 -43.58 -19.49 8.46
CA GLY A 734 -42.34 -20.28 8.56
C GLY A 734 -41.18 -19.77 7.70
N SER A 735 -39.95 -19.94 8.19
CA SER A 735 -38.72 -19.61 7.46
C SER A 735 -38.45 -20.61 6.33
N ARG A 736 -37.78 -20.16 5.25
CA ARG A 736 -37.50 -20.98 4.07
C ARG A 736 -36.45 -22.06 4.34
N TYR A 737 -35.40 -21.68 5.04
CA TYR A 737 -34.34 -22.58 5.48
C TYR A 737 -34.35 -22.64 7.01
N THR A 738 -33.95 -23.78 7.56
CA THR A 738 -33.84 -23.96 9.01
C THR A 738 -32.44 -24.44 9.36
N LEU A 739 -31.70 -23.64 10.10
CA LEU A 739 -30.43 -24.03 10.69
C LEU A 739 -30.69 -24.79 11.99
N ARG A 740 -30.30 -26.07 12.04
CA ARG A 740 -30.47 -26.93 13.21
C ARG A 740 -29.13 -27.16 13.90
N ARG A 741 -29.09 -27.00 15.23
CA ARG A 741 -27.94 -27.38 16.08
C ARG A 741 -28.46 -28.04 17.36
N GLY A 742 -28.43 -29.37 17.39
CA GLY A 742 -29.07 -30.15 18.47
C GLY A 742 -30.58 -29.88 18.50
N GLU A 743 -31.12 -29.48 19.66
CA GLU A 743 -32.53 -29.10 19.83
C GLU A 743 -32.85 -27.65 19.43
N ASN A 744 -31.83 -26.86 19.05
CA ASN A 744 -32.05 -25.48 18.64
C ASN A 744 -32.29 -25.40 17.13
N GLU A 745 -33.35 -24.69 16.75
CA GLU A 745 -33.65 -24.36 15.36
C GLU A 745 -33.60 -22.83 15.18
N THR A 746 -33.06 -22.38 14.06
CA THR A 746 -33.02 -20.96 13.68
C THR A 746 -33.48 -20.84 12.23
N GLY A 747 -34.59 -20.14 12.02
CA GLY A 747 -35.13 -19.91 10.70
C GLY A 747 -34.34 -18.85 9.93
N LEU A 748 -34.17 -19.07 8.62
CA LEU A 748 -33.55 -18.15 7.67
C LEU A 748 -34.48 -17.94 6.48
N ASP A 749 -34.64 -16.68 6.07
CA ASP A 749 -35.47 -16.33 4.90
C ASP A 749 -34.73 -16.61 3.59
N ASP A 750 -33.40 -16.46 3.60
CA ASP A 750 -32.49 -16.74 2.50
C ASP A 750 -31.13 -17.21 3.05
N LEU A 751 -30.26 -17.70 2.15
CA LEU A 751 -28.94 -18.19 2.53
C LEU A 751 -27.95 -17.08 2.88
N ARG A 752 -28.14 -15.81 2.51
CA ARG A 752 -27.23 -14.71 2.88
C ARG A 752 -27.15 -14.55 4.41
N GLY A 753 -28.22 -14.89 5.13
CA GLY A 753 -28.26 -14.93 6.60
C GLY A 753 -27.44 -16.07 7.24
N LEU A 754 -27.05 -17.10 6.48
CA LEU A 754 -26.43 -18.33 6.98
C LEU A 754 -25.13 -18.08 7.78
N PRO A 755 -24.13 -17.31 7.29
CA PRO A 755 -22.88 -17.09 8.02
C PRO A 755 -23.10 -16.32 9.35
N GLY A 756 -24.13 -15.48 9.43
CA GLY A 756 -24.51 -14.79 10.66
C GLY A 756 -25.11 -15.75 11.69
N ALA A 757 -26.04 -16.61 11.25
CA ALA A 757 -26.70 -17.57 12.12
C ALA A 757 -25.75 -18.65 12.66
N ILE A 758 -24.82 -19.14 11.84
CA ILE A 758 -23.79 -20.10 12.28
C ILE A 758 -22.90 -19.49 13.36
N ARG A 759 -22.47 -18.23 13.21
CA ARG A 759 -21.68 -17.53 14.24
C ARG A 759 -22.45 -17.39 15.56
N SER A 760 -23.71 -16.96 15.49
CA SER A 760 -24.58 -16.85 16.68
C SER A 760 -24.79 -18.21 17.36
N ALA A 761 -24.98 -19.28 16.59
CA ALA A 761 -25.00 -20.63 17.13
C ALA A 761 -23.67 -20.95 17.84
N GLY A 762 -22.54 -20.61 17.21
CA GLY A 762 -21.17 -20.74 17.73
C GLY A 762 -20.90 -20.01 19.04
N GLU A 763 -21.66 -18.96 19.37
CA GLU A 763 -21.52 -18.20 20.63
C GLU A 763 -22.21 -18.88 21.82
N LYS A 764 -23.23 -19.72 21.57
CA LYS A 764 -24.01 -20.36 22.65
C LYS A 764 -23.12 -21.14 23.61
N GLY A 765 -23.35 -20.95 24.91
CA GLY A 765 -22.62 -21.59 26.00
C GLY A 765 -21.22 -21.04 26.29
N LEU A 766 -20.82 -19.93 25.64
CA LEU A 766 -19.58 -19.22 25.96
C LEU A 766 -19.87 -18.01 26.84
N LYS A 767 -18.96 -17.75 27.79
CA LYS A 767 -18.86 -16.44 28.44
C LYS A 767 -17.67 -15.70 27.84
N ILE A 768 -17.96 -14.75 26.96
CA ILE A 768 -16.96 -13.90 26.30
C ILE A 768 -16.75 -12.65 27.16
N THR A 769 -15.52 -12.41 27.57
CA THR A 769 -15.09 -11.17 28.26
C THR A 769 -14.14 -10.43 27.34
N ARG A 770 -14.39 -9.16 27.06
CA ARG A 770 -13.46 -8.28 26.34
C ARG A 770 -12.55 -7.60 27.35
N PHE A 771 -11.24 -7.63 27.13
CA PHE A 771 -10.27 -6.89 27.95
C PHE A 771 -10.16 -5.45 27.46
N LYS A 772 -10.06 -4.50 28.40
CA LYS A 772 -9.86 -3.08 28.08
C LYS A 772 -8.45 -2.58 28.37
N GLY A 773 -7.74 -3.21 29.30
CA GLY A 773 -6.37 -2.86 29.65
C GLY A 773 -5.61 -4.02 30.28
N LEU A 774 -4.28 -3.94 30.28
CA LEU A 774 -3.38 -4.96 30.84
C LEU A 774 -3.58 -5.12 32.35
N GLY A 775 -4.03 -4.07 33.05
CA GLY A 775 -4.33 -4.09 34.48
C GLY A 775 -5.54 -4.95 34.87
N GLU A 776 -6.39 -5.33 33.91
CA GLU A 776 -7.54 -6.24 34.15
C GLU A 776 -7.11 -7.72 34.18
N MET A 777 -5.89 -8.01 33.70
CA MET A 777 -5.30 -9.34 33.71
C MET A 777 -4.46 -9.54 34.96
N ASN A 778 -4.62 -10.69 35.61
CA ASN A 778 -3.71 -11.06 36.70
C ASN A 778 -2.33 -11.48 36.14
N ALA A 779 -1.33 -11.63 37.02
CA ALA A 779 0.04 -11.95 36.62
C ALA A 779 0.17 -13.30 35.88
N GLU A 780 -0.68 -14.28 36.19
CA GLU A 780 -0.66 -15.61 35.56
C GLU A 780 -1.30 -15.56 34.16
N GLU A 781 -2.44 -14.85 34.02
CA GLU A 781 -3.07 -14.60 32.73
C GLU A 781 -2.14 -13.81 31.80
N LEU A 782 -1.47 -12.77 32.31
CA LEU A 782 -0.51 -11.98 31.53
C LEU A 782 0.71 -12.81 31.12
N ARG A 783 1.17 -13.71 32.01
CA ARG A 783 2.24 -14.65 31.70
C ARG A 783 1.85 -15.58 30.55
N GLU A 784 0.73 -16.28 30.69
CA GLU A 784 0.28 -17.31 29.75
C GLU A 784 0.00 -16.73 28.35
N THR A 785 -0.46 -15.48 28.28
CA THR A 785 -0.95 -14.89 27.03
C THR A 785 0.06 -13.97 26.34
N THR A 786 0.83 -13.19 27.09
CA THR A 786 1.56 -12.03 26.54
C THR A 786 3.07 -12.10 26.80
N LEU A 787 3.50 -12.76 27.87
CA LEU A 787 4.92 -12.85 28.24
C LEU A 787 5.58 -14.16 27.79
N ASP A 788 4.88 -15.29 27.85
CA ASP A 788 5.43 -16.60 27.52
C ASP A 788 5.73 -16.72 26.01
N PRO A 789 6.99 -16.97 25.59
CA PRO A 789 7.33 -17.12 24.18
C PRO A 789 6.59 -18.22 23.42
N THR A 790 6.04 -19.22 24.12
CA THR A 790 5.30 -20.33 23.49
C THR A 790 3.91 -19.93 23.02
N ASN A 791 3.28 -18.95 23.68
CA ASN A 791 1.88 -18.59 23.46
C ASN A 791 1.68 -17.14 22.97
N ARG A 792 2.65 -16.27 23.20
CA ARG A 792 2.51 -14.83 22.88
C ARG A 792 2.61 -14.56 21.39
N THR A 793 2.03 -13.43 21.00
CA THR A 793 2.24 -12.84 19.68
C THR A 793 2.90 -11.47 19.83
N LEU A 794 3.99 -11.27 19.09
CA LEU A 794 4.71 -10.01 19.03
C LEU A 794 4.68 -9.50 17.58
N LEU A 795 4.30 -8.24 17.40
CA LEU A 795 4.48 -7.56 16.13
C LEU A 795 5.89 -6.99 16.07
N GLN A 796 6.71 -7.51 15.16
CA GLN A 796 8.02 -6.94 14.90
C GLN A 796 7.85 -5.64 14.12
N VAL A 797 8.38 -4.54 14.66
CA VAL A 797 8.41 -3.27 13.95
C VAL A 797 9.47 -3.36 12.85
N ARG A 798 9.08 -3.10 11.61
CA ARG A 798 9.96 -3.14 10.44
C ARG A 798 10.08 -1.76 9.81
N MET A 799 11.27 -1.44 9.32
CA MET A 799 11.52 -0.22 8.56
C MET A 799 11.46 -0.54 7.08
N ASP A 800 10.26 -0.38 6.57
CA ASP A 800 9.82 -0.97 5.33
C ASP A 800 9.88 0.07 4.18
N ASP A 801 9.56 1.32 4.51
CA ASP A 801 9.74 2.53 3.70
C ASP A 801 9.96 3.70 4.67
N ALA A 802 11.20 4.16 4.77
CA ALA A 802 11.59 5.21 5.72
C ALA A 802 10.97 6.58 5.36
N GLY A 803 10.82 6.89 4.08
CA GLY A 803 10.24 8.16 3.64
C GLY A 803 8.74 8.21 3.97
N ALA A 804 8.03 7.14 3.67
CA ALA A 804 6.61 7.00 4.03
C ALA A 804 6.37 7.08 5.54
N ALA A 805 7.26 6.49 6.33
CA ALA A 805 7.21 6.56 7.79
C ALA A 805 7.48 7.98 8.30
N ASP A 806 8.47 8.69 7.75
CA ASP A 806 8.78 10.06 8.14
C ASP A 806 7.61 11.00 7.90
N ASP A 807 6.99 10.91 6.72
CA ASP A 807 5.80 11.69 6.38
C ASP A 807 4.65 11.46 7.36
N LEU A 808 4.40 10.20 7.72
CA LEU A 808 3.36 9.85 8.68
C LEU A 808 3.67 10.41 10.07
N PHE A 809 4.92 10.29 10.56
CA PHE A 809 5.33 10.90 11.81
C PHE A 809 5.24 12.42 11.76
N ARG A 810 5.55 13.05 10.62
CA ARG A 810 5.44 14.50 10.46
C ARG A 810 4.00 14.98 10.58
N VAL A 811 3.06 14.31 9.91
CA VAL A 811 1.63 14.63 9.99
C VAL A 811 1.08 14.38 11.41
N LEU A 812 1.39 13.22 11.99
CA LEU A 812 0.80 12.82 13.27
C LEU A 812 1.47 13.48 14.48
N MET A 813 2.78 13.68 14.44
CA MET A 813 3.60 14.11 15.59
C MET A 813 4.18 15.52 15.43
N GLY A 814 3.98 16.19 14.30
CA GLY A 814 4.46 17.55 14.03
C GLY A 814 3.70 18.66 14.76
N ASP A 815 4.00 19.90 14.40
CA ASP A 815 3.45 21.10 15.05
C ASP A 815 2.09 21.54 14.51
N SER A 816 1.83 21.33 13.22
CA SER A 816 0.60 21.78 12.57
C SER A 816 -0.61 20.93 12.95
N VAL A 817 -1.72 21.61 13.29
CA VAL A 817 -2.97 20.97 13.73
C VAL A 817 -3.84 20.56 12.54
N GLU A 818 -3.87 21.36 11.47
CA GLU A 818 -4.83 21.19 10.39
C GLU A 818 -4.59 19.90 9.58
N PRO A 819 -3.37 19.58 9.11
CA PRO A 819 -3.14 18.35 8.36
C PRO A 819 -3.34 17.10 9.22
N ARG A 820 -3.08 17.19 10.53
CA ARG A 820 -3.42 16.12 11.47
C ARG A 820 -4.94 15.94 11.55
N ARG A 821 -5.71 17.04 11.62
CA ARG A 821 -7.17 16.99 11.62
C ARG A 821 -7.70 16.39 10.33
N GLU A 822 -7.21 16.81 9.16
CA GLU A 822 -7.58 16.24 7.87
C GLU A 822 -7.28 14.75 7.80
N PHE A 823 -6.08 14.34 8.25
CA PHE A 823 -5.72 12.92 8.35
C PHE A 823 -6.70 12.15 9.24
N ILE A 824 -7.02 12.68 10.42
CA ILE A 824 -7.98 12.05 11.33
C ILE A 824 -9.36 11.97 10.68
N GLN A 825 -9.84 13.03 10.02
CA GLN A 825 -11.16 13.04 9.36
C GLN A 825 -11.23 12.04 8.22
N LYS A 826 -10.19 11.97 7.39
CA LYS A 826 -10.08 11.02 6.28
C LYS A 826 -10.05 9.57 6.76
N HIS A 827 -9.26 9.29 7.79
CA HIS A 827 -9.04 7.92 8.29
C HIS A 827 -9.94 7.52 9.46
N ALA A 828 -10.86 8.38 9.91
CA ALA A 828 -11.72 8.10 11.06
C ALA A 828 -12.53 6.81 10.89
N LEU A 829 -12.98 6.53 9.67
CA LEU A 829 -13.79 5.35 9.34
C LEU A 829 -12.94 4.09 9.13
N ASP A 830 -11.63 4.23 8.92
CA ASP A 830 -10.70 3.11 8.73
C ASP A 830 -10.34 2.43 10.06
N VAL A 831 -10.62 3.07 11.18
CA VAL A 831 -10.26 2.60 12.51
C VAL A 831 -11.19 1.45 12.94
N LYS A 832 -10.68 0.22 12.84
CA LYS A 832 -11.42 -0.99 13.25
C LYS A 832 -11.31 -1.32 14.74
N ASN A 833 -10.24 -0.90 15.42
CA ASN A 833 -9.85 -1.38 16.74
C ASN A 833 -9.65 -0.25 17.78
N LEU A 834 -10.47 0.82 17.76
CA LEU A 834 -10.51 1.77 18.89
C LEU A 834 -11.59 1.33 19.87
N ASP A 835 -11.22 1.08 21.13
CA ASP A 835 -12.18 1.06 22.23
C ASP A 835 -12.35 2.51 22.70
N ILE A 836 -13.53 3.10 22.45
CA ILE A 836 -13.89 4.48 22.86
C ILE A 836 -14.55 4.46 24.24
#